data_AF-A0A017T5R3-F1
#
_entry.id   AF-A0A017T5R3-F1
#
_cell.length_a   1.000
_cell.length_b   1.000
_cell.length_c   1.000
_cell.angle_alpha   90.00
_cell.angle_beta   90.00
_cell.angle_gamma   90.00
#
_symmetry.space_group_name_H-M   'P 1'
#
loop_
_entity.id
_entity.type
_entity.pdbx_description
1 polymer ?
#
loop_
_entity_poly.entity_id
_entity_poly.type
_entity_poly.pdbx_seq_one_letter_code
_entity_poly.pdbx_strand_id
1 'polypeptide(L)'
;MVRDGAEDAPAGQRGKRGKGGARAAGGGSRLVRVLDGAGRAGGTVPSSMLARALGLLTVVSVTACAPVVGTGGSGEARRVASRGAQGMAVGAARGEAGAGARWWYRDDAEDPLWVKTGAGRDEVVVAGARISVSTRGEVLSSAWEVEAWAMGEPILGALAVAPHLGGGYVHWSRSSVFRSAAFTGALARVQLGAQGATVRGVRNDLQGVLVFTESGPRWLPKETLEGKATLAATAYPEAGVFDGIALDGSRAVRMDVLGRARVTRDGGKAWADVATETGIFVRSLAATDAEVSLETWRGGMTFGVGGALGQLDASYRPHFFSGKQFVSEQAGARATALELLPWGWREFAPMASAVMGGATLGEGSVLALTHRSAARVDLRTGEVTFFSDGWMPEDLACVAQQVRGAVLLLCTREDGVSRGAVVLRTERGEPPVVEKVFGDEGYFVADDVGAVGYAGSCSEKTRLPDDDDLNRSWGEITPPPVMCVRRGPGAWVERALDVGERRALVAWVPRRDGGAVALVREQTRETWLPHATAVPRAADEGGVHVIEVGTVARDWYLHRPSRGGYTPRGAMPVLVERRFQALDDGSVAAWLSAGDSPMSDMAASRGVTFAADGSVTVHALPPGTEGMVVSGEYGLVVTAAGDLLETVDHGRSFRAAGRSPVPPSAMRGMCSRLGCVMDGVMRVGFGGHHDFSVTPDPAASCRDRGEAAMAVAPGACEALSAGVVAREPAPARPGLSCRPVGEPSPRAAEDVVGETPPKVQTVVTGWGEEMVVVRDREEPAAAPSPDPDSAPPDGPPGTPPGAPPAPSPPRKGPTLRTHSLVFRAPFDPRARLVRLDATDAGFMTGSTRYRSPVSAPLVGPRGEVGVLLLGESGEAIATPSALTSLPSYEPRRYSNERSATTTGLMLGAGRVSLLGEKNRRLYLEEHGPGVQQPLRGVGVDREPFRERTMVLALREDGARGVLVLDGKAPETAGVARLDAAEGPTAVERLAPWSTLTAGDDPRCKAGREPGGAWWALVVIEPARALGFDTAALPGVEFSAKGLALLRWGRARVCMEALDVAVSDGRRGQGSASSARLVARWTGGAGGGAQLGSARVEASLVSADLRQGLACTVTPVGAPEERPRRGEAGKP
;
A
#
# COMPACT_ATOMS: atom_id res chain seq x y z
N MET A 1 21.83 44.54 -52.29
CA MET A 1 23.00 45.23 -52.89
C MET A 1 24.17 44.26 -52.92
N VAL A 2 25.23 44.57 -53.67
CA VAL A 2 26.34 43.65 -53.99
C VAL A 2 27.58 43.99 -53.16
N ARG A 3 28.46 42.99 -52.99
CA ARG A 3 29.85 42.97 -52.48
C ARG A 3 30.07 42.29 -51.12
N ASP A 4 31.22 41.68 -50.84
CA ASP A 4 32.23 40.86 -51.59
C ASP A 4 33.50 40.79 -50.71
N GLY A 5 34.28 39.72 -50.81
CA GLY A 5 35.48 39.46 -50.00
C GLY A 5 35.46 38.04 -49.45
N ALA A 6 36.06 37.01 -50.08
CA ALA A 6 37.47 36.88 -50.47
C ALA A 6 38.39 36.94 -49.24
N GLU A 7 38.77 35.79 -48.66
CA GLU A 7 39.78 34.80 -49.11
C GLU A 7 41.11 35.06 -48.42
N ASP A 8 41.57 34.10 -47.60
CA ASP A 8 42.91 33.53 -47.78
C ASP A 8 43.12 32.25 -46.95
N ALA A 9 44.04 31.40 -47.40
CA ALA A 9 44.50 30.21 -46.67
C ALA A 9 45.95 29.86 -47.07
N PRO A 10 46.72 29.20 -46.19
CA PRO A 10 47.69 28.23 -46.67
C PRO A 10 47.71 26.91 -45.89
N ALA A 11 48.26 25.87 -46.55
CA ALA A 11 48.22 24.48 -46.09
C ALA A 11 49.44 24.04 -45.26
N GLY A 12 49.24 23.01 -44.42
CA GLY A 12 50.30 22.17 -43.85
C GLY A 12 50.08 20.69 -44.21
N GLN A 13 51.15 19.92 -44.49
CA GLN A 13 51.03 18.62 -45.17
C GLN A 13 51.69 17.42 -44.45
N ARG A 14 51.01 16.26 -44.58
CA ARG A 14 51.52 14.85 -44.58
C ARG A 14 52.09 14.23 -43.28
N GLY A 15 51.55 13.06 -42.92
CA GLY A 15 52.14 12.11 -41.94
C GLY A 15 51.56 10.68 -42.02
N LYS A 16 52.21 9.79 -42.78
CA LYS A 16 51.95 8.34 -43.02
C LYS A 16 51.12 7.58 -41.95
N ARG A 17 50.00 6.92 -42.32
CA ARG A 17 49.88 5.52 -42.83
C ARG A 17 50.33 4.38 -41.87
N GLY A 18 49.35 3.57 -41.43
CA GLY A 18 49.51 2.17 -41.01
C GLY A 18 48.32 1.32 -41.56
N LYS A 19 48.50 0.01 -41.75
CA LYS A 19 47.46 -0.93 -42.28
C LYS A 19 47.40 -2.19 -41.42
N GLY A 20 46.22 -2.80 -41.27
CA GLY A 20 46.07 -4.21 -40.88
C GLY A 20 44.67 -4.62 -40.44
N GLY A 21 44.25 -5.84 -40.78
CA GLY A 21 43.02 -6.50 -40.28
C GLY A 21 41.81 -6.48 -41.22
N ALA A 22 41.26 -7.66 -41.54
CA ALA A 22 40.04 -7.80 -42.35
C ALA A 22 39.29 -9.12 -42.07
N ARG A 23 37.95 -9.01 -41.96
CA ARG A 23 36.87 -10.02 -42.15
C ARG A 23 35.54 -9.25 -41.93
N ALA A 24 34.52 -9.30 -42.79
CA ALA A 24 33.70 -10.42 -43.28
C ALA A 24 32.80 -11.03 -42.17
N ALA A 25 31.50 -11.26 -42.36
CA ALA A 25 30.59 -10.89 -43.47
C ALA A 25 29.11 -11.07 -43.05
N GLY A 26 28.17 -10.59 -43.88
CA GLY A 26 26.72 -10.80 -43.74
C GLY A 26 25.99 -9.69 -42.97
N GLY A 27 24.69 -9.46 -43.20
CA GLY A 27 23.81 -10.02 -44.23
C GLY A 27 22.48 -9.27 -44.25
N GLY A 28 22.10 -8.68 -45.39
CA GLY A 28 20.96 -7.76 -45.47
C GLY A 28 19.70 -8.39 -46.06
N SER A 29 18.55 -8.14 -45.43
CA SER A 29 17.21 -8.47 -45.95
C SER A 29 16.28 -7.27 -45.89
N ARG A 30 16.08 -6.60 -47.04
CA ARG A 30 14.93 -5.70 -47.26
C ARG A 30 13.75 -6.52 -47.76
N LEU A 31 12.53 -6.18 -47.34
CA LEU A 31 11.34 -6.48 -48.14
C LEU A 31 10.26 -5.42 -47.89
N VAL A 32 9.63 -4.96 -48.98
CA VAL A 32 8.56 -3.95 -48.98
C VAL A 32 7.47 -4.43 -49.94
N ARG A 33 6.23 -4.56 -49.45
CA ARG A 33 4.95 -4.56 -50.19
C ARG A 33 3.83 -4.27 -49.16
N VAL A 34 2.84 -3.39 -49.32
CA VAL A 34 2.15 -2.75 -50.47
C VAL A 34 0.91 -3.52 -50.96
N LEU A 35 -0.24 -3.02 -50.49
CA LEU A 35 -1.60 -2.93 -51.07
C LEU A 35 -2.60 -4.11 -51.10
N ASP A 36 -3.82 -3.73 -50.67
CA ASP A 36 -5.18 -4.00 -51.18
C ASP A 36 -5.84 -5.39 -51.17
N GLY A 37 -7.13 -5.36 -50.79
CA GLY A 37 -8.12 -6.44 -50.89
C GLY A 37 -9.50 -5.98 -50.40
N ALA A 38 -10.40 -5.61 -51.32
CA ALA A 38 -11.70 -5.02 -50.99
C ALA A 38 -12.84 -6.04 -50.83
N GLY A 39 -13.85 -5.71 -50.00
CA GLY A 39 -15.11 -6.46 -49.85
C GLY A 39 -16.32 -5.53 -49.84
N ARG A 40 -17.48 -5.98 -50.36
CA ARG A 40 -18.66 -5.14 -50.68
C ARG A 40 -19.95 -5.64 -50.04
N ALA A 41 -20.91 -4.71 -49.93
CA ALA A 41 -22.35 -4.89 -49.69
C ALA A 41 -22.77 -5.38 -48.28
N GLY A 42 -23.99 -5.06 -47.80
CA GLY A 42 -25.01 -4.12 -48.32
C GLY A 42 -26.45 -4.61 -48.12
N GLY A 43 -27.34 -3.74 -47.60
CA GLY A 43 -28.78 -4.02 -47.45
C GLY A 43 -29.50 -2.96 -46.61
N THR A 44 -30.71 -2.54 -47.03
CA THR A 44 -31.44 -1.41 -46.43
C THR A 44 -32.96 -1.50 -46.64
N VAL A 45 -33.76 -1.17 -45.60
CA VAL A 45 -35.16 -0.61 -45.68
C VAL A 45 -36.25 -1.64 -46.15
N PRO A 46 -37.58 -1.53 -45.85
CA PRO A 46 -38.37 -0.49 -45.13
C PRO A 46 -39.30 -0.91 -43.95
N SER A 47 -39.53 0.07 -43.05
CA SER A 47 -40.81 0.64 -42.53
C SER A 47 -42.13 -0.15 -42.34
N SER A 48 -42.79 0.00 -41.16
CA SER A 48 -44.00 0.88 -40.93
C SER A 48 -45.12 0.36 -39.99
N MET A 49 -45.78 1.30 -39.27
CA MET A 49 -47.12 1.21 -38.61
C MET A 49 -47.31 0.20 -37.43
N LEU A 50 -48.24 0.31 -36.45
CA LEU A 50 -49.29 1.25 -35.98
C LEU A 50 -49.50 0.94 -34.44
N ALA A 51 -50.40 1.46 -33.57
CA ALA A 51 -51.59 2.34 -33.65
C ALA A 51 -51.70 3.32 -32.44
N ARG A 52 -52.73 3.18 -31.56
CA ARG A 52 -53.09 4.06 -30.40
C ARG A 52 -53.94 3.30 -29.36
N ALA A 53 -54.01 3.81 -28.12
CA ALA A 53 -55.18 3.69 -27.22
C ALA A 53 -55.24 4.89 -26.24
N LEU A 54 -56.43 5.21 -25.70
CA LEU A 54 -56.71 6.29 -24.73
C LEU A 54 -57.51 5.76 -23.54
N GLY A 55 -57.45 6.45 -22.39
CA GLY A 55 -58.33 6.21 -21.24
C GLY A 55 -58.26 7.36 -20.22
N LEU A 56 -59.41 7.96 -19.88
CA LEU A 56 -59.57 9.11 -18.96
C LEU A 56 -61.04 9.14 -18.48
N LEU A 57 -61.33 9.81 -17.34
CA LEU A 57 -62.64 9.97 -16.64
C LEU A 57 -63.01 8.79 -15.70
N THR A 58 -63.74 8.92 -14.57
CA THR A 58 -64.11 10.06 -13.66
C THR A 58 -64.70 9.54 -12.32
N VAL A 59 -64.27 10.11 -11.18
CA VAL A 59 -65.05 10.77 -10.07
C VAL A 59 -66.22 10.03 -9.34
N VAL A 60 -66.53 10.50 -8.10
CA VAL A 60 -67.70 10.28 -7.19
C VAL A 60 -67.45 9.30 -6.02
N SER A 61 -67.80 9.54 -4.73
CA SER A 61 -67.95 10.73 -3.84
C SER A 61 -68.31 10.27 -2.38
N VAL A 62 -68.41 11.20 -1.40
CA VAL A 62 -69.12 11.08 -0.09
C VAL A 62 -68.43 10.21 1.01
N THR A 63 -68.41 10.46 2.33
CA THR A 63 -68.85 11.54 3.30
C THR A 63 -67.68 11.77 4.30
N ALA A 64 -67.27 12.98 4.70
CA ALA A 64 -67.87 13.97 5.63
C ALA A 64 -67.80 13.66 7.14
N CYS A 65 -67.16 14.56 7.92
CA CYS A 65 -67.66 15.11 9.20
C CYS A 65 -66.76 16.24 9.74
N ALA A 66 -67.32 17.44 9.98
CA ALA A 66 -66.68 18.54 10.71
C ALA A 66 -67.71 19.62 11.11
N PRO A 67 -67.60 20.19 12.33
CA PRO A 67 -67.92 21.59 12.63
C PRO A 67 -66.61 22.39 12.89
N VAL A 68 -66.33 23.61 12.41
CA VAL A 68 -67.11 24.82 12.03
C VAL A 68 -67.36 25.78 13.21
N VAL A 69 -67.35 27.09 12.89
CA VAL A 69 -67.43 28.30 13.74
C VAL A 69 -66.08 28.74 14.38
N GLY A 70 -65.59 29.97 14.16
CA GLY A 70 -66.05 30.97 13.18
C GLY A 70 -65.48 32.40 13.33
N THR A 71 -65.73 33.20 12.28
CA THR A 71 -65.63 34.68 12.16
C THR A 71 -64.22 35.33 12.08
N GLY A 72 -63.98 36.32 11.20
CA GLY A 72 -64.77 36.73 10.03
C GLY A 72 -64.42 38.11 9.41
N GLY A 73 -64.42 38.20 8.07
CA GLY A 73 -64.45 39.45 7.28
C GLY A 73 -63.17 40.31 7.26
N SER A 74 -62.97 41.22 6.30
CA SER A 74 -63.62 41.47 4.99
C SER A 74 -62.71 42.37 4.13
N GLY A 75 -63.04 42.60 2.84
CA GLY A 75 -62.43 43.65 2.01
C GLY A 75 -61.93 43.19 0.63
N GLU A 76 -62.24 43.98 -0.41
CA GLU A 76 -61.90 43.74 -1.83
C GLU A 76 -61.24 45.00 -2.45
N ALA A 77 -60.75 44.89 -3.70
CA ALA A 77 -60.42 45.97 -4.64
C ALA A 77 -58.97 46.58 -4.68
N ARG A 78 -58.09 45.89 -5.43
CA ARG A 78 -57.50 46.37 -6.71
C ARG A 78 -56.65 47.68 -6.79
N ARG A 79 -55.32 47.49 -6.91
CA ARG A 79 -54.28 48.28 -7.64
C ARG A 79 -54.05 49.77 -7.28
N VAL A 80 -52.79 50.09 -6.91
CA VAL A 80 -51.77 50.85 -7.70
C VAL A 80 -50.42 50.79 -6.95
N ALA A 81 -49.29 51.09 -7.59
CA ALA A 81 -47.95 50.88 -7.04
C ALA A 81 -47.30 52.15 -6.42
N SER A 82 -46.49 52.00 -5.36
CA SER A 82 -45.05 52.31 -5.38
C SER A 82 -44.35 52.23 -4.00
N ARG A 83 -43.03 51.98 -4.03
CA ARG A 83 -41.96 52.32 -3.04
C ARG A 83 -42.19 52.12 -1.53
N GLY A 84 -41.39 51.24 -0.92
CA GLY A 84 -41.17 51.15 0.53
C GLY A 84 -40.05 50.16 0.90
N ALA A 85 -38.96 50.66 1.48
CA ALA A 85 -37.77 49.92 1.96
C ALA A 85 -38.14 48.76 2.93
N GLN A 86 -37.51 47.58 2.82
CA GLN A 86 -36.28 47.15 3.55
C GLN A 86 -36.30 47.45 5.07
N GLY A 87 -35.96 46.54 5.98
CA GLY A 87 -35.59 45.12 5.84
C GLY A 87 -34.50 44.70 6.84
N MET A 88 -34.25 43.40 7.01
CA MET A 88 -32.90 42.89 7.30
C MET A 88 -32.81 41.39 6.99
N ALA A 89 -31.70 40.97 6.38
CA ALA A 89 -31.42 39.59 6.03
C ALA A 89 -29.94 39.28 6.33
N VAL A 90 -29.65 38.02 6.66
CA VAL A 90 -28.28 37.51 6.62
C VAL A 90 -27.98 37.16 5.15
N GLY A 91 -27.21 38.01 4.48
CA GLY A 91 -27.03 37.94 3.04
C GLY A 91 -26.01 36.89 2.60
N ALA A 92 -26.43 35.96 1.72
CA ALA A 92 -25.51 35.19 0.92
C ALA A 92 -24.91 36.08 -0.20
N ALA A 93 -23.69 36.58 0.01
CA ALA A 93 -23.03 37.47 -0.93
C ALA A 93 -22.56 36.72 -2.19
N ARG A 94 -23.38 36.74 -3.25
CA ARG A 94 -22.88 36.59 -4.62
C ARG A 94 -22.16 37.87 -5.03
N GLY A 95 -20.89 37.99 -4.64
CA GLY A 95 -19.97 38.89 -5.32
C GLY A 95 -19.70 38.40 -6.74
N GLU A 96 -19.37 39.32 -7.64
CA GLU A 96 -18.83 38.96 -8.95
C GLU A 96 -17.46 38.27 -8.79
N ALA A 97 -17.14 37.33 -9.69
CA ALA A 97 -15.93 36.52 -9.61
C ALA A 97 -14.68 37.33 -9.99
N GLY A 98 -14.21 38.17 -9.07
CA GLY A 98 -12.89 38.80 -9.15
C GLY A 98 -11.78 37.76 -9.28
N ALA A 99 -10.63 38.17 -9.83
CA ALA A 99 -9.53 37.29 -10.26
C ALA A 99 -8.70 36.70 -9.09
N GLY A 100 -9.36 36.02 -8.14
CA GLY A 100 -8.73 35.26 -7.07
C GLY A 100 -8.28 33.86 -7.52
N ALA A 101 -7.51 33.20 -6.64
CA ALA A 101 -7.08 31.83 -6.85
C ALA A 101 -8.27 30.85 -6.88
N ARG A 102 -8.25 29.88 -7.80
CA ARG A 102 -9.34 28.92 -8.03
C ARG A 102 -8.88 27.49 -7.82
N TRP A 103 -9.77 26.64 -7.32
CA TRP A 103 -9.47 25.26 -6.94
C TRP A 103 -10.09 24.27 -7.91
N TRP A 104 -9.32 23.25 -8.27
CA TRP A 104 -9.74 22.13 -9.11
C TRP A 104 -9.34 20.81 -8.42
N TYR A 105 -10.08 19.76 -8.70
CA TYR A 105 -9.82 18.39 -8.23
C TYR A 105 -8.91 17.62 -9.20
N ARG A 106 -8.12 16.69 -8.66
CA ARG A 106 -7.05 15.94 -9.32
C ARG A 106 -7.32 14.44 -9.19
N ASP A 107 -7.71 13.79 -10.28
CA ASP A 107 -8.27 12.41 -10.26
C ASP A 107 -7.21 11.29 -10.21
N ASP A 108 -5.93 11.64 -10.40
CA ASP A 108 -4.78 10.73 -10.34
C ASP A 108 -4.21 10.50 -8.91
N ALA A 109 -4.83 11.12 -7.88
CA ALA A 109 -4.38 10.99 -6.50
C ALA A 109 -4.47 9.53 -5.98
N GLU A 110 -3.71 9.20 -4.93
CA GLU A 110 -3.85 7.90 -4.29
C GLU A 110 -5.22 7.78 -3.61
N ASP A 111 -6.04 6.89 -4.17
CA ASP A 111 -7.37 6.48 -3.71
C ASP A 111 -8.39 7.59 -3.38
N PRO A 112 -8.78 8.44 -4.36
CA PRO A 112 -10.05 9.13 -4.30
C PRO A 112 -11.21 8.12 -4.24
N LEU A 113 -12.16 8.40 -3.36
CA LEU A 113 -13.45 7.72 -3.27
C LEU A 113 -14.53 8.62 -3.87
N TRP A 114 -15.00 8.27 -5.07
CA TRP A 114 -16.22 8.84 -5.61
C TRP A 114 -17.43 8.32 -4.82
N VAL A 115 -18.16 9.23 -4.16
CA VAL A 115 -19.30 8.94 -3.28
C VAL A 115 -20.62 9.12 -4.01
N LYS A 116 -20.66 10.10 -4.93
CA LYS A 116 -21.79 10.37 -5.80
C LYS A 116 -21.38 11.13 -7.05
N THR A 117 -21.76 10.66 -8.23
CA THR A 117 -21.71 11.43 -9.49
C THR A 117 -23.07 12.02 -9.86
N GLY A 118 -23.11 13.11 -10.61
CA GLY A 118 -24.36 13.75 -11.01
C GLY A 118 -24.24 14.86 -12.07
N ALA A 119 -25.35 15.11 -12.79
CA ALA A 119 -25.42 15.96 -13.98
C ALA A 119 -25.01 17.45 -13.82
N GLY A 120 -24.59 17.89 -12.64
CA GLY A 120 -24.08 19.24 -12.38
C GLY A 120 -23.03 19.32 -11.26
N ARG A 121 -22.88 18.26 -10.45
CA ARG A 121 -21.80 18.14 -9.45
C ARG A 121 -21.56 16.67 -9.11
N ASP A 122 -20.34 16.40 -8.68
CA ASP A 122 -19.93 15.13 -8.08
C ASP A 122 -19.39 15.37 -6.66
N GLU A 123 -19.30 14.30 -5.87
CA GLU A 123 -18.94 14.31 -4.44
C GLU A 123 -17.89 13.23 -4.18
N VAL A 124 -16.72 13.64 -3.69
CA VAL A 124 -15.51 12.81 -3.60
C VAL A 124 -14.88 12.95 -2.20
N VAL A 125 -14.37 11.86 -1.63
CA VAL A 125 -13.43 11.91 -0.49
C VAL A 125 -12.02 11.65 -1.00
N VAL A 126 -11.06 12.51 -0.65
CA VAL A 126 -9.64 12.34 -1.01
C VAL A 126 -8.74 12.82 0.12
N ALA A 127 -7.74 12.01 0.49
CA ALA A 127 -6.76 12.28 1.56
C ALA A 127 -7.34 12.76 2.92
N GLY A 128 -8.58 12.38 3.26
CA GLY A 128 -9.28 12.81 4.48
C GLY A 128 -10.25 13.99 4.31
N ALA A 129 -10.23 14.67 3.15
CA ALA A 129 -11.13 15.78 2.83
C ALA A 129 -12.35 15.33 2.02
N ARG A 130 -13.49 15.95 2.32
CA ARG A 130 -14.78 15.77 1.64
C ARG A 130 -14.96 16.94 0.67
N ILE A 131 -15.00 16.68 -0.63
CA ILE A 131 -14.97 17.70 -1.69
C ILE A 131 -16.16 17.53 -2.64
N SER A 132 -16.96 18.59 -2.83
CA SER A 132 -17.94 18.67 -3.91
C SER A 132 -17.33 19.39 -5.10
N VAL A 133 -17.42 18.81 -6.30
CA VAL A 133 -16.79 19.31 -7.53
C VAL A 133 -17.82 19.52 -8.64
N SER A 134 -17.60 20.48 -9.53
CA SER A 134 -18.41 20.67 -10.73
C SER A 134 -18.11 19.59 -11.77
N THR A 135 -18.96 19.43 -12.78
CA THR A 135 -18.73 18.52 -13.91
C THR A 135 -17.46 18.81 -14.73
N ARG A 136 -16.79 19.96 -14.49
CA ARG A 136 -15.47 20.29 -15.06
C ARG A 136 -14.29 20.02 -14.10
N GLY A 137 -14.57 19.72 -12.83
CA GLY A 137 -13.56 19.47 -11.80
C GLY A 137 -13.26 20.66 -10.88
N GLU A 138 -13.90 21.81 -11.07
CA GLU A 138 -13.81 22.97 -10.16
C GLU A 138 -14.37 22.61 -8.77
N VAL A 139 -13.65 22.96 -7.70
CA VAL A 139 -14.10 22.67 -6.31
C VAL A 139 -15.19 23.66 -5.90
N LEU A 140 -16.40 23.15 -5.67
CA LEU A 140 -17.59 23.92 -5.27
C LEU A 140 -17.71 24.07 -3.75
N SER A 141 -17.29 23.05 -2.99
CA SER A 141 -17.11 23.12 -1.53
C SER A 141 -16.14 22.05 -1.05
N SER A 142 -15.51 22.27 0.11
CA SER A 142 -14.65 21.29 0.77
C SER A 142 -14.83 21.35 2.30
N ALA A 143 -14.59 20.23 2.99
CA ALA A 143 -14.55 20.15 4.44
C ALA A 143 -13.70 18.95 4.91
N TRP A 144 -12.88 19.15 5.95
CA TRP A 144 -12.16 18.11 6.67
C TRP A 144 -12.15 18.42 8.17
N GLU A 145 -12.14 17.39 9.01
CA GLU A 145 -12.23 17.56 10.46
C GLU A 145 -10.83 17.71 11.06
N VAL A 146 -10.49 18.92 11.52
CA VAL A 146 -9.17 19.25 12.07
C VAL A 146 -8.81 18.35 13.26
N GLU A 147 -9.74 18.18 14.20
CA GLU A 147 -9.54 17.34 15.39
C GLU A 147 -9.35 15.85 15.04
N ALA A 148 -10.14 15.32 14.11
CA ALA A 148 -10.01 13.92 13.71
C ALA A 148 -8.70 13.67 12.97
N TRP A 149 -8.29 14.60 12.09
CA TRP A 149 -6.98 14.53 11.43
C TRP A 149 -5.83 14.59 12.44
N ALA A 150 -5.87 15.49 13.42
CA ALA A 150 -4.85 15.61 14.46
C ALA A 150 -4.74 14.36 15.36
N MET A 151 -5.84 13.58 15.48
CA MET A 151 -5.85 12.26 16.15
C MET A 151 -5.40 11.11 15.24
N GLY A 152 -5.06 11.35 13.97
CA GLY A 152 -4.74 10.29 13.00
C GLY A 152 -5.96 9.53 12.46
N GLU A 153 -7.17 10.10 12.58
CA GLU A 153 -8.44 9.57 12.08
C GLU A 153 -8.98 10.37 10.86
N PRO A 154 -8.29 10.42 9.70
CA PRO A 154 -8.85 11.03 8.50
C PRO A 154 -10.10 10.28 8.02
N ILE A 155 -11.03 10.99 7.38
CA ILE A 155 -12.20 10.38 6.73
C ILE A 155 -11.72 9.54 5.54
N LEU A 156 -11.89 8.22 5.63
CA LEU A 156 -11.53 7.26 4.59
C LEU A 156 -12.64 7.08 3.54
N GLY A 157 -13.87 7.45 3.88
CA GLY A 157 -14.95 7.34 2.92
C GLY A 157 -16.30 7.84 3.41
N ALA A 158 -17.27 7.81 2.48
CA ALA A 158 -18.65 8.15 2.73
C ALA A 158 -19.61 7.39 1.83
N LEU A 159 -20.87 7.33 2.27
CA LEU A 159 -22.00 6.73 1.59
C LEU A 159 -23.13 7.76 1.50
N ALA A 160 -23.69 7.95 0.31
CA ALA A 160 -24.99 8.59 0.14
C ALA A 160 -26.09 7.64 0.66
N VAL A 161 -26.76 8.03 1.74
CA VAL A 161 -27.83 7.24 2.35
C VAL A 161 -29.05 7.29 1.43
N ALA A 162 -29.66 6.13 1.16
CA ALA A 162 -30.81 6.05 0.27
C ALA A 162 -31.99 6.93 0.77
N PRO A 163 -32.74 7.62 -0.11
CA PRO A 163 -33.81 8.54 0.33
C PRO A 163 -34.88 7.88 1.22
N HIS A 164 -35.20 6.61 0.97
CA HIS A 164 -36.17 5.85 1.77
C HIS A 164 -35.67 5.49 3.19
N LEU A 165 -34.39 5.73 3.49
CA LEU A 165 -33.74 5.56 4.79
C LEU A 165 -33.46 6.90 5.51
N GLY A 166 -33.99 8.02 4.99
CA GLY A 166 -33.81 9.36 5.57
C GLY A 166 -32.78 10.24 4.86
N GLY A 167 -32.08 9.75 3.84
CA GLY A 167 -31.19 10.56 2.99
C GLY A 167 -29.96 11.16 3.69
N GLY A 168 -29.26 12.09 3.03
CA GLY A 168 -28.00 12.63 3.51
C GLY A 168 -26.85 11.62 3.41
N TYR A 169 -25.88 11.69 4.33
CA TYR A 169 -24.64 10.92 4.24
C TYR A 169 -24.26 10.22 5.56
N VAL A 170 -23.49 9.14 5.42
CA VAL A 170 -22.71 8.52 6.50
C VAL A 170 -21.24 8.52 6.06
N HIS A 171 -20.33 8.94 6.92
CA HIS A 171 -18.88 9.01 6.68
C HIS A 171 -18.14 8.10 7.67
N TRP A 172 -16.91 7.69 7.37
CA TRP A 172 -16.10 6.90 8.32
C TRP A 172 -14.61 7.24 8.29
N SER A 173 -13.96 7.16 9.45
CA SER A 173 -12.50 7.05 9.60
C SER A 173 -12.12 5.57 9.76
N ARG A 174 -10.91 5.26 10.24
CA ARG A 174 -10.55 3.88 10.64
C ARG A 174 -11.34 3.36 11.84
N SER A 175 -11.78 4.24 12.74
CA SER A 175 -12.29 3.86 14.08
C SER A 175 -13.61 4.53 14.45
N SER A 176 -14.05 5.51 13.66
CA SER A 176 -15.26 6.30 13.89
C SER A 176 -16.16 6.27 12.68
N VAL A 177 -17.48 6.26 12.90
CA VAL A 177 -18.49 6.54 11.88
C VAL A 177 -19.20 7.84 12.23
N PHE A 178 -19.65 8.57 11.22
CA PHE A 178 -20.27 9.88 11.35
C PHE A 178 -21.51 10.00 10.46
N ARG A 179 -22.43 10.89 10.82
CA ARG A 179 -23.66 11.21 10.09
C ARG A 179 -23.63 12.69 9.70
N SER A 180 -24.05 13.04 8.48
CA SER A 180 -24.27 14.44 8.09
C SER A 180 -25.48 14.62 7.16
N ALA A 181 -26.12 15.79 7.22
CA ALA A 181 -27.25 16.14 6.34
C ALA A 181 -26.79 16.47 4.90
N ALA A 182 -25.61 17.08 4.75
CA ALA A 182 -24.99 17.45 3.48
C ALA A 182 -23.55 16.94 3.41
N PHE A 183 -23.03 16.72 2.20
CA PHE A 183 -21.76 16.01 1.98
C PHE A 183 -20.57 16.67 2.69
N THR A 184 -20.43 17.99 2.55
CA THR A 184 -19.44 18.82 3.27
C THR A 184 -20.02 19.53 4.51
N GLY A 185 -21.14 19.03 5.06
CA GLY A 185 -21.76 19.57 6.28
C GLY A 185 -21.11 19.06 7.57
N ALA A 186 -21.52 19.58 8.72
CA ALA A 186 -21.03 19.12 10.03
C ALA A 186 -21.26 17.62 10.26
N LEU A 187 -20.32 16.97 10.96
CA LEU A 187 -20.35 15.55 11.28
C LEU A 187 -20.86 15.29 12.71
N ALA A 188 -21.82 14.40 12.87
CA ALA A 188 -22.25 13.86 14.17
C ALA A 188 -21.71 12.43 14.36
N ARG A 189 -20.94 12.17 15.42
CA ARG A 189 -20.29 10.85 15.65
C ARG A 189 -21.31 9.77 16.04
N VAL A 190 -21.15 8.60 15.44
CA VAL A 190 -21.97 7.40 15.63
C VAL A 190 -21.29 6.43 16.58
N GLN A 191 -22.02 5.95 17.60
CA GLN A 191 -21.51 5.02 18.60
C GLN A 191 -21.58 3.57 18.09
N LEU A 192 -20.44 2.94 17.79
CA LEU A 192 -20.42 1.60 17.16
C LEU A 192 -20.73 0.42 18.09
N GLY A 193 -20.80 0.64 19.41
CA GLY A 193 -21.03 -0.44 20.39
C GLY A 193 -19.90 -1.47 20.50
N ALA A 194 -18.72 -1.16 19.96
CA ALA A 194 -17.51 -1.96 20.04
C ALA A 194 -16.30 -1.03 20.12
N GLN A 195 -15.52 -1.11 21.20
CA GLN A 195 -14.30 -0.31 21.34
C GLN A 195 -13.18 -0.87 20.46
N GLY A 196 -12.40 0.01 19.84
CA GLY A 196 -11.22 -0.37 19.04
C GLY A 196 -11.49 -1.18 17.76
N ALA A 197 -12.74 -1.32 17.32
CA ALA A 197 -13.09 -2.07 16.11
C ALA A 197 -12.85 -1.25 14.84
N THR A 198 -11.93 -1.67 13.96
CA THR A 198 -11.64 -0.93 12.72
C THR A 198 -12.82 -1.02 11.74
N VAL A 199 -13.24 0.12 11.20
CA VAL A 199 -14.25 0.26 10.15
C VAL A 199 -13.59 0.04 8.78
N ARG A 200 -14.14 -0.91 8.01
CA ARG A 200 -13.68 -1.29 6.67
C ARG A 200 -14.48 -0.60 5.56
N GLY A 201 -15.76 -0.28 5.80
CA GLY A 201 -16.63 0.43 4.86
C GLY A 201 -18.09 0.43 5.27
N VAL A 202 -18.96 1.02 4.43
CA VAL A 202 -20.38 1.25 4.74
C VAL A 202 -21.25 1.07 3.48
N ARG A 203 -22.42 0.42 3.59
CA ARG A 203 -23.38 0.19 2.47
C ARG A 203 -24.84 0.42 2.89
N ASN A 204 -25.73 0.73 1.93
CA ASN A 204 -27.18 0.73 2.16
C ASN A 204 -27.72 -0.71 2.24
N ASP A 205 -28.64 -1.00 3.17
CA ASP A 205 -29.46 -2.23 3.26
C ASP A 205 -30.94 -1.82 3.34
N LEU A 206 -31.87 -2.78 3.20
CA LEU A 206 -33.31 -2.53 2.97
C LEU A 206 -34.01 -1.69 4.05
N GLN A 207 -33.46 -1.69 5.27
CA GLN A 207 -34.07 -1.08 6.47
C GLN A 207 -33.07 -0.22 7.26
N GLY A 208 -31.90 0.09 6.69
CA GLY A 208 -30.86 0.85 7.37
C GLY A 208 -29.53 0.82 6.62
N VAL A 209 -28.44 1.15 7.32
CA VAL A 209 -27.09 1.17 6.77
C VAL A 209 -26.22 0.14 7.48
N LEU A 210 -25.45 -0.62 6.70
CA LEU A 210 -24.46 -1.57 7.20
C LEU A 210 -23.12 -0.87 7.39
N VAL A 211 -22.52 -1.02 8.56
CA VAL A 211 -21.16 -0.59 8.86
C VAL A 211 -20.30 -1.84 9.06
N PHE A 212 -19.37 -2.10 8.16
CA PHE A 212 -18.53 -3.29 8.20
C PHE A 212 -17.32 -3.03 9.09
N THR A 213 -17.22 -3.73 10.23
CA THR A 213 -16.03 -3.67 11.10
C THR A 213 -15.24 -4.97 11.04
N GLU A 214 -14.01 -5.00 11.54
CA GLU A 214 -13.23 -6.24 11.74
C GLU A 214 -13.97 -7.23 12.66
N SER A 215 -14.63 -6.69 13.69
CA SER A 215 -15.54 -7.39 14.61
C SER A 215 -16.90 -7.75 14.01
N GLY A 216 -17.02 -7.79 12.68
CA GLY A 216 -18.25 -8.11 11.94
C GLY A 216 -19.11 -6.90 11.53
N PRO A 217 -20.21 -7.11 10.80
CA PRO A 217 -21.13 -6.03 10.43
C PRO A 217 -21.91 -5.49 11.64
N ARG A 218 -22.11 -4.17 11.63
CA ARG A 218 -22.95 -3.40 12.54
C ARG A 218 -24.08 -2.75 11.76
N TRP A 219 -25.21 -2.51 12.42
CA TRP A 219 -26.42 -1.99 11.79
C TRP A 219 -26.79 -0.60 12.32
N LEU A 220 -27.06 0.32 11.41
CA LEU A 220 -27.67 1.62 11.67
C LEU A 220 -29.12 1.57 11.17
N PRO A 221 -30.11 1.32 12.05
CA PRO A 221 -31.51 1.24 11.64
C PRO A 221 -32.02 2.60 11.14
N LYS A 222 -33.03 2.57 10.28
CA LYS A 222 -33.63 3.76 9.67
C LYS A 222 -34.02 4.84 10.69
N GLU A 223 -34.57 4.45 11.84
CA GLU A 223 -35.01 5.37 12.89
C GLU A 223 -33.84 6.20 13.45
N THR A 224 -32.66 5.59 13.53
CA THR A 224 -31.40 6.25 13.91
C THR A 224 -30.90 7.18 12.81
N LEU A 225 -31.02 6.79 11.53
CA LEU A 225 -30.65 7.62 10.38
C LEU A 225 -31.57 8.85 10.21
N GLU A 226 -32.84 8.73 10.59
CA GLU A 226 -33.85 9.80 10.66
C GLU A 226 -33.74 10.67 11.93
N GLY A 227 -32.82 10.38 12.85
CA GLY A 227 -32.62 11.15 14.08
C GLY A 227 -33.70 10.95 15.16
N LYS A 228 -34.51 9.89 15.06
CA LYS A 228 -35.57 9.54 16.02
C LYS A 228 -35.07 8.70 17.21
N ALA A 229 -33.82 8.23 17.15
CA ALA A 229 -33.17 7.41 18.17
C ALA A 229 -31.72 7.88 18.39
N THR A 230 -31.11 7.45 19.49
CA THR A 230 -29.68 7.68 19.78
C THR A 230 -28.81 7.21 18.61
N LEU A 231 -27.82 8.01 18.25
CA LEU A 231 -26.94 7.78 17.11
C LEU A 231 -25.93 6.65 17.38
N ALA A 232 -26.41 5.42 17.42
CA ALA A 232 -25.68 4.21 17.78
C ALA A 232 -25.96 3.05 16.81
N ALA A 233 -24.96 2.18 16.64
CA ALA A 233 -25.04 0.96 15.84
C ALA A 233 -25.28 -0.27 16.74
N THR A 234 -26.06 -1.22 16.24
CA THR A 234 -26.27 -2.53 16.88
C THR A 234 -25.48 -3.63 16.16
N ALA A 235 -25.43 -4.84 16.74
CA ALA A 235 -24.97 -6.01 16.00
C ALA A 235 -25.96 -6.34 14.87
N TYR A 236 -25.47 -6.83 13.72
CA TYR A 236 -26.36 -7.24 12.64
C TYR A 236 -27.24 -8.45 13.07
N PRO A 237 -28.56 -8.44 12.80
CA PRO A 237 -29.45 -9.49 13.31
C PRO A 237 -29.30 -10.85 12.62
N GLU A 238 -28.73 -10.91 11.41
CA GLU A 238 -28.48 -12.17 10.69
C GLU A 238 -27.02 -12.61 10.86
N ALA A 239 -26.80 -13.73 11.56
CA ALA A 239 -25.46 -14.26 11.81
C ALA A 239 -24.80 -14.83 10.54
N GLY A 240 -23.51 -14.56 10.36
CA GLY A 240 -22.71 -15.10 9.25
C GLY A 240 -22.76 -14.28 7.95
N VAL A 241 -23.57 -13.22 7.87
CA VAL A 241 -23.50 -12.24 6.77
C VAL A 241 -22.17 -11.51 6.83
N PHE A 242 -21.49 -11.42 5.68
CA PHE A 242 -20.19 -10.77 5.52
C PHE A 242 -20.28 -9.47 4.73
N ASP A 243 -21.04 -9.47 3.63
CA ASP A 243 -21.31 -8.30 2.79
C ASP A 243 -22.81 -8.23 2.44
N GLY A 244 -23.29 -7.05 2.06
CA GLY A 244 -24.69 -6.86 1.69
C GLY A 244 -24.95 -5.47 1.12
N ILE A 245 -25.82 -5.42 0.12
CA ILE A 245 -26.22 -4.17 -0.52
C ILE A 245 -27.68 -4.21 -1.00
N ALA A 246 -28.44 -3.20 -0.58
CA ALA A 246 -29.74 -2.88 -1.15
C ALA A 246 -29.58 -1.91 -2.31
N LEU A 247 -30.26 -2.23 -3.40
CA LEU A 247 -30.33 -1.45 -4.63
C LEU A 247 -31.55 -0.51 -4.61
N ASP A 248 -32.64 -0.95 -3.97
CA ASP A 248 -33.75 -0.11 -3.53
C ASP A 248 -34.42 -0.72 -2.28
N GLY A 249 -35.58 -0.21 -1.88
CA GLY A 249 -36.31 -0.71 -0.69
C GLY A 249 -36.99 -2.08 -0.85
N SER A 250 -36.89 -2.75 -2.00
CA SER A 250 -37.39 -4.12 -2.20
C SER A 250 -36.34 -5.12 -2.69
N ARG A 251 -35.29 -4.64 -3.38
CA ARG A 251 -34.26 -5.46 -4.03
C ARG A 251 -32.90 -5.32 -3.33
N ALA A 252 -32.36 -6.44 -2.87
CA ALA A 252 -31.03 -6.49 -2.25
C ALA A 252 -30.33 -7.83 -2.48
N VAL A 253 -29.00 -7.81 -2.32
CA VAL A 253 -28.11 -8.96 -2.33
C VAL A 253 -27.36 -9.01 -1.00
N ARG A 254 -27.22 -10.20 -0.41
CA ARG A 254 -26.36 -10.48 0.75
C ARG A 254 -25.38 -11.59 0.41
N MET A 255 -24.20 -11.56 1.03
CA MET A 255 -23.16 -12.56 0.88
C MET A 255 -22.67 -13.00 2.25
N ASP A 256 -22.60 -14.31 2.49
CA ASP A 256 -22.10 -14.86 3.75
C ASP A 256 -20.56 -14.95 3.80
N VAL A 257 -20.01 -15.31 4.95
CA VAL A 257 -18.56 -15.51 5.17
C VAL A 257 -17.90 -16.58 4.29
N LEU A 258 -18.68 -17.36 3.52
CA LEU A 258 -18.19 -18.35 2.55
C LEU A 258 -18.31 -17.88 1.09
N GLY A 259 -18.79 -16.65 0.85
CA GLY A 259 -19.03 -16.15 -0.51
C GLY A 259 -20.34 -16.65 -1.14
N ARG A 260 -21.25 -17.26 -0.36
CA ARG A 260 -22.56 -17.67 -0.88
C ARG A 260 -23.49 -16.47 -0.92
N ALA A 261 -24.01 -16.16 -2.10
CA ALA A 261 -24.91 -15.03 -2.30
C ALA A 261 -26.38 -15.44 -2.16
N ARG A 262 -27.17 -14.51 -1.62
CA ARG A 262 -28.63 -14.58 -1.54
C ARG A 262 -29.24 -13.29 -2.07
N VAL A 263 -30.38 -13.40 -2.75
CA VAL A 263 -31.08 -12.25 -3.32
C VAL A 263 -32.53 -12.16 -2.81
N THR A 264 -33.06 -10.94 -2.71
CA THR A 264 -34.47 -10.69 -2.37
C THR A 264 -35.10 -9.68 -3.33
N ARG A 265 -36.41 -9.78 -3.52
CA ARG A 265 -37.22 -8.91 -4.41
C ARG A 265 -38.42 -8.27 -3.69
N ASP A 266 -38.64 -8.60 -2.42
CA ASP A 266 -39.89 -8.31 -1.69
C ASP A 266 -39.70 -7.47 -0.41
N GLY A 267 -38.51 -6.88 -0.24
CA GLY A 267 -38.11 -6.16 0.96
C GLY A 267 -37.46 -7.04 2.03
N GLY A 268 -36.88 -8.18 1.64
CA GLY A 268 -36.19 -9.09 2.55
C GLY A 268 -37.11 -10.01 3.35
N LYS A 269 -38.37 -10.20 2.91
CA LYS A 269 -39.32 -11.14 3.51
C LYS A 269 -38.98 -12.58 3.09
N ALA A 270 -38.51 -12.76 1.86
CA ALA A 270 -37.89 -13.99 1.37
C ALA A 270 -36.51 -13.72 0.78
N TRP A 271 -35.59 -14.67 0.98
CA TRP A 271 -34.25 -14.67 0.40
C TRP A 271 -34.05 -15.96 -0.39
N ALA A 272 -33.80 -15.84 -1.68
CA ALA A 272 -33.42 -16.95 -2.54
C ALA A 272 -31.89 -17.14 -2.47
N ASP A 273 -31.45 -18.36 -2.22
CA ASP A 273 -30.05 -18.75 -2.41
C ASP A 273 -29.77 -18.90 -3.89
N VAL A 274 -28.65 -18.36 -4.37
CA VAL A 274 -28.31 -18.31 -5.82
C VAL A 274 -26.95 -18.97 -6.13
N ALA A 275 -26.43 -19.79 -5.21
CA ALA A 275 -25.21 -20.56 -5.43
C ALA A 275 -25.30 -21.58 -6.60
N THR A 276 -26.51 -21.91 -7.05
CA THR A 276 -26.73 -22.72 -8.26
C THR A 276 -26.41 -21.97 -9.55
N GLU A 277 -26.74 -20.69 -9.62
CA GLU A 277 -26.51 -19.82 -10.78
C GLU A 277 -25.12 -19.17 -10.72
N THR A 278 -24.74 -18.62 -9.57
CA THR A 278 -23.43 -17.98 -9.37
C THR A 278 -22.28 -18.98 -9.20
N GLY A 279 -22.63 -20.25 -8.98
CA GLY A 279 -21.71 -21.27 -8.50
C GLY A 279 -21.39 -21.08 -7.02
N ILE A 280 -20.44 -21.89 -6.54
CA ILE A 280 -20.11 -22.03 -5.11
C ILE A 280 -19.64 -20.69 -4.47
N PHE A 281 -19.24 -19.69 -5.27
CA PHE A 281 -18.44 -18.57 -4.78
C PHE A 281 -18.62 -17.24 -5.53
N VAL A 282 -19.28 -16.28 -4.88
CA VAL A 282 -19.19 -14.84 -5.15
C VAL A 282 -18.06 -14.24 -4.31
N ARG A 283 -17.24 -13.35 -4.89
CA ARG A 283 -16.08 -12.73 -4.24
C ARG A 283 -16.31 -11.32 -3.69
N SER A 284 -17.27 -10.60 -4.27
CA SER A 284 -17.57 -9.20 -3.97
C SER A 284 -18.91 -8.82 -4.59
N LEU A 285 -19.56 -7.81 -3.99
CA LEU A 285 -20.77 -7.19 -4.52
C LEU A 285 -20.42 -5.76 -4.95
N ALA A 286 -20.31 -5.48 -6.24
CA ALA A 286 -20.25 -4.10 -6.74
C ALA A 286 -21.66 -3.60 -7.06
N ALA A 287 -21.94 -2.30 -6.92
CA ALA A 287 -23.28 -1.76 -7.20
C ALA A 287 -23.22 -0.45 -7.99
N THR A 288 -24.06 -0.41 -9.03
CA THR A 288 -24.43 0.77 -9.80
C THR A 288 -25.77 1.30 -9.30
N ASP A 289 -26.25 2.42 -9.85
CA ASP A 289 -27.59 2.96 -9.56
C ASP A 289 -28.75 2.04 -10.02
N ALA A 290 -28.48 1.02 -10.85
CA ALA A 290 -29.51 0.19 -11.51
C ALA A 290 -29.37 -1.33 -11.27
N GLU A 291 -28.20 -1.82 -10.87
CA GLU A 291 -27.90 -3.25 -10.68
C GLU A 291 -26.75 -3.51 -9.69
N VAL A 292 -26.75 -4.70 -9.10
CA VAL A 292 -25.63 -5.22 -8.29
C VAL A 292 -24.86 -6.26 -9.10
N SER A 293 -23.58 -6.07 -9.34
CA SER A 293 -22.69 -7.10 -9.90
C SER A 293 -22.28 -8.09 -8.81
N LEU A 294 -22.68 -9.35 -8.97
CA LEU A 294 -22.19 -10.50 -8.22
C LEU A 294 -20.95 -11.03 -8.94
N GLU A 295 -19.79 -10.67 -8.42
CA GLU A 295 -18.51 -11.03 -9.01
C GLU A 295 -18.12 -12.48 -8.70
N THR A 296 -17.81 -13.32 -9.70
CA THR A 296 -17.42 -14.72 -9.49
C THR A 296 -16.11 -15.10 -10.18
N TRP A 297 -15.61 -16.31 -9.92
CA TRP A 297 -14.46 -16.87 -10.63
C TRP A 297 -14.67 -17.11 -12.12
N ARG A 298 -15.92 -17.24 -12.58
CA ARG A 298 -16.26 -17.58 -13.96
C ARG A 298 -16.67 -16.36 -14.81
N GLY A 299 -16.76 -15.17 -14.21
CA GLY A 299 -17.36 -13.98 -14.80
C GLY A 299 -18.13 -13.13 -13.78
N GLY A 300 -18.80 -12.09 -14.26
CA GLY A 300 -19.79 -11.33 -13.49
C GLY A 300 -21.22 -11.79 -13.81
N MET A 301 -22.14 -11.61 -12.87
CA MET A 301 -23.60 -11.68 -13.10
C MET A 301 -24.25 -10.49 -12.43
N THR A 302 -25.16 -9.79 -13.12
CA THR A 302 -25.83 -8.63 -12.53
C THR A 302 -27.22 -8.98 -11.99
N PHE A 303 -27.58 -8.39 -10.85
CA PHE A 303 -28.89 -8.46 -10.23
C PHE A 303 -29.57 -7.10 -10.41
N GLY A 304 -30.35 -6.98 -11.49
CA GLY A 304 -30.79 -5.69 -12.03
C GLY A 304 -32.24 -5.31 -11.72
N VAL A 305 -32.75 -4.34 -12.49
CA VAL A 305 -34.11 -3.75 -12.36
C VAL A 305 -35.22 -4.79 -12.38
N GLY A 306 -35.12 -5.83 -13.22
CA GLY A 306 -36.10 -6.93 -13.28
C GLY A 306 -36.04 -7.93 -12.12
N GLY A 307 -35.09 -7.80 -11.18
CA GLY A 307 -34.86 -8.72 -10.07
C GLY A 307 -34.36 -10.12 -10.48
N ALA A 308 -34.28 -10.44 -11.77
CA ALA A 308 -33.57 -11.61 -12.26
C ALA A 308 -32.05 -11.43 -12.07
N LEU A 309 -31.33 -12.54 -11.92
CA LEU A 309 -29.91 -12.58 -12.25
C LEU A 309 -29.77 -12.58 -13.78
N GLY A 310 -28.86 -11.76 -14.28
CA GLY A 310 -28.40 -11.80 -15.65
C GLY A 310 -27.59 -13.06 -15.94
N GLN A 311 -27.25 -13.26 -17.22
CA GLN A 311 -26.35 -14.35 -17.60
C GLN A 311 -24.94 -14.10 -17.08
N LEU A 312 -24.18 -15.18 -16.91
CA LEU A 312 -22.76 -15.14 -16.57
C LEU A 312 -21.94 -14.57 -17.73
N ASP A 313 -21.52 -13.32 -17.60
CA ASP A 313 -20.55 -12.72 -18.52
C ASP A 313 -19.13 -13.16 -18.14
N ALA A 314 -18.62 -14.17 -18.85
CA ALA A 314 -17.25 -14.64 -18.73
C ALA A 314 -16.21 -13.69 -19.36
N SER A 315 -16.64 -12.66 -20.11
CA SER A 315 -15.77 -11.61 -20.63
C SER A 315 -15.59 -10.45 -19.64
N TYR A 316 -16.47 -10.34 -18.63
CA TYR A 316 -16.40 -9.38 -17.52
C TYR A 316 -15.03 -9.45 -16.84
N ARG A 317 -14.15 -8.52 -17.22
CA ARG A 317 -12.86 -8.35 -16.56
C ARG A 317 -13.11 -7.64 -15.23
N PRO A 318 -12.70 -8.23 -14.10
CA PRO A 318 -12.86 -7.56 -12.82
C PRO A 318 -12.00 -6.30 -12.83
N HIS A 319 -12.55 -5.17 -12.38
CA HIS A 319 -11.75 -4.01 -12.04
C HIS A 319 -10.96 -4.35 -10.76
N PHE A 320 -9.77 -4.97 -10.95
CA PHE A 320 -8.89 -5.49 -9.90
C PHE A 320 -8.22 -4.38 -9.05
N PHE A 321 -8.99 -3.39 -8.59
CA PHE A 321 -8.57 -2.40 -7.60
C PHE A 321 -8.55 -3.04 -6.20
N SER A 322 -7.47 -3.80 -5.94
CA SER A 322 -7.25 -4.47 -4.66
C SER A 322 -7.27 -3.48 -3.50
N GLY A 323 -8.31 -3.56 -2.65
CA GLY A 323 -8.60 -2.62 -1.56
C GLY A 323 -9.98 -1.98 -1.63
N LYS A 324 -10.56 -1.78 -2.83
CA LYS A 324 -11.78 -0.97 -3.04
C LYS A 324 -13.11 -1.72 -2.84
N GLN A 325 -13.17 -2.67 -1.91
CA GLN A 325 -14.33 -3.56 -1.66
C GLN A 325 -15.61 -2.89 -1.13
N PHE A 326 -15.57 -1.59 -0.80
CA PHE A 326 -16.74 -0.82 -0.33
C PHE A 326 -16.98 0.46 -1.17
N VAL A 327 -16.40 0.52 -2.37
CA VAL A 327 -16.64 1.61 -3.34
C VAL A 327 -17.86 1.25 -4.19
N SER A 328 -18.76 2.21 -4.41
CA SER A 328 -19.86 2.02 -5.36
C SER A 328 -19.32 2.26 -6.77
N GLU A 329 -19.43 1.25 -7.64
CA GLU A 329 -19.14 1.39 -9.07
C GLU A 329 -20.27 2.16 -9.76
N GLN A 330 -20.38 3.46 -9.50
CA GLN A 330 -21.33 4.30 -10.24
C GLN A 330 -20.88 4.43 -11.70
N ALA A 331 -21.64 3.79 -12.60
CA ALA A 331 -21.46 3.86 -14.03
C ALA A 331 -21.58 5.32 -14.52
N GLY A 332 -20.44 5.94 -14.82
CA GLY A 332 -20.35 7.38 -15.08
C GLY A 332 -19.28 8.12 -14.28
N ALA A 333 -18.61 7.46 -13.32
CA ALA A 333 -17.31 7.94 -12.83
C ALA A 333 -16.37 8.21 -14.02
N ARG A 334 -15.63 9.33 -14.00
CA ARG A 334 -15.03 9.94 -15.21
C ARG A 334 -13.86 9.18 -15.84
N ALA A 335 -13.59 7.97 -15.38
CA ALA A 335 -12.65 7.03 -15.99
C ALA A 335 -12.81 6.95 -17.52
N THR A 336 -14.04 6.93 -18.04
CA THR A 336 -14.31 6.86 -19.50
C THR A 336 -13.83 8.08 -20.29
N ALA A 337 -13.60 9.24 -19.67
CA ALA A 337 -13.00 10.40 -20.32
C ALA A 337 -11.46 10.37 -20.26
N LEU A 338 -10.89 9.91 -19.13
CA LEU A 338 -9.44 9.70 -18.96
C LEU A 338 -8.93 8.50 -19.78
N GLU A 339 -9.76 7.48 -20.00
CA GLU A 339 -9.45 6.33 -20.85
C GLU A 339 -9.28 6.72 -22.33
N LEU A 340 -9.92 7.80 -22.78
CA LEU A 340 -9.73 8.34 -24.13
C LEU A 340 -8.44 9.16 -24.28
N LEU A 341 -7.77 9.53 -23.18
CA LEU A 341 -6.45 10.16 -23.24
C LEU A 341 -5.34 9.10 -23.41
N PRO A 342 -4.28 9.41 -24.18
CA PRO A 342 -3.06 8.59 -24.24
C PRO A 342 -2.46 8.35 -22.86
N TRP A 343 -1.80 7.20 -22.68
CA TRP A 343 -1.46 6.65 -21.36
C TRP A 343 -0.71 7.64 -20.43
N GLY A 344 0.18 8.49 -20.96
CA GLY A 344 0.93 9.49 -20.18
C GLY A 344 0.08 10.56 -19.48
N TRP A 345 -1.18 10.78 -19.90
CA TRP A 345 -2.13 11.70 -19.24
C TRP A 345 -3.17 10.97 -18.38
N ARG A 346 -3.04 9.65 -18.22
CA ARG A 346 -3.79 8.90 -17.20
C ARG A 346 -3.12 9.03 -15.82
N GLU A 347 -1.83 9.37 -15.80
CA GLU A 347 -1.06 9.64 -14.59
C GLU A 347 -1.18 11.10 -14.13
N PHE A 348 -1.51 12.05 -15.03
CA PHE A 348 -1.85 13.44 -14.66
C PHE A 348 -2.94 14.05 -15.52
N ALA A 349 -3.94 14.63 -14.86
CA ALA A 349 -4.87 15.54 -15.52
C ALA A 349 -4.13 16.72 -16.18
N PRO A 350 -4.46 17.15 -17.41
CA PRO A 350 -3.69 18.18 -18.12
C PRO A 350 -3.50 19.52 -17.38
N MET A 351 -4.47 19.93 -16.55
CA MET A 351 -4.35 21.11 -15.68
C MET A 351 -3.35 20.90 -14.53
N ALA A 352 -3.19 19.68 -14.02
CA ALA A 352 -2.20 19.38 -12.97
C ALA A 352 -0.78 19.54 -13.53
N SER A 353 -0.51 18.96 -14.70
CA SER A 353 0.77 19.17 -15.41
C SER A 353 1.01 20.64 -15.76
N ALA A 354 -0.03 21.39 -16.13
CA ALA A 354 0.05 22.84 -16.34
C ALA A 354 0.51 23.57 -15.07
N VAL A 355 -0.05 23.25 -13.89
CA VAL A 355 0.26 23.92 -12.62
C VAL A 355 1.61 23.47 -12.02
N MET A 356 1.99 22.18 -12.14
CA MET A 356 3.26 21.68 -11.61
C MET A 356 4.48 22.24 -12.35
N GLY A 357 4.43 22.29 -13.68
CA GLY A 357 5.62 22.55 -14.50
C GLY A 357 5.34 23.08 -15.91
N GLY A 358 4.15 23.64 -16.14
CA GLY A 358 3.80 24.31 -17.39
C GLY A 358 4.32 25.74 -17.48
N ALA A 359 4.19 26.34 -18.67
CA ALA A 359 4.58 27.74 -18.91
C ALA A 359 3.53 28.51 -19.72
N THR A 360 3.41 29.81 -19.48
CA THR A 360 2.39 30.68 -20.10
C THR A 360 2.67 30.93 -21.58
N LEU A 361 1.65 30.73 -22.43
CA LEU A 361 1.73 31.10 -23.84
C LEU A 361 1.18 32.51 -24.11
N GLY A 362 0.43 33.06 -23.15
CA GLY A 362 -0.35 34.30 -23.27
C GLY A 362 -1.85 34.01 -23.18
N GLU A 363 -2.66 35.07 -23.08
CA GLU A 363 -4.13 35.03 -23.18
C GLU A 363 -4.84 34.10 -22.16
N GLY A 364 -4.18 33.78 -21.05
CA GLY A 364 -4.69 32.82 -20.05
C GLY A 364 -4.48 31.34 -20.40
N SER A 365 -3.71 31.05 -21.45
CA SER A 365 -3.36 29.68 -21.87
C SER A 365 -1.94 29.28 -21.42
N VAL A 366 -1.78 27.99 -21.10
CA VAL A 366 -0.53 27.38 -20.65
C VAL A 366 -0.18 26.17 -21.50
N LEU A 367 1.11 25.99 -21.78
CA LEU A 367 1.67 24.75 -22.29
C LEU A 367 1.98 23.82 -21.11
N ALA A 368 1.27 22.70 -21.05
CA ALA A 368 1.53 21.58 -20.15
C ALA A 368 2.34 20.50 -20.87
N LEU A 369 3.21 19.80 -20.14
CA LEU A 369 3.99 18.65 -20.62
C LEU A 369 3.68 17.42 -19.77
N THR A 370 3.73 16.24 -20.39
CA THR A 370 3.99 14.96 -19.72
C THR A 370 5.07 14.21 -20.51
N HIS A 371 5.40 12.99 -20.11
CA HIS A 371 6.25 12.10 -20.89
C HIS A 371 5.76 12.02 -22.36
N ARG A 372 6.65 12.34 -23.31
CA ARG A 372 6.49 12.33 -24.78
C ARG A 372 5.50 13.33 -25.40
N SER A 373 4.61 13.93 -24.63
CA SER A 373 3.44 14.66 -25.16
C SER A 373 3.17 16.01 -24.48
N ALA A 374 2.50 16.90 -25.22
CA ALA A 374 2.26 18.29 -24.83
C ALA A 374 0.80 18.69 -25.06
N ALA A 375 0.25 19.53 -24.18
CA ALA A 375 -1.12 20.01 -24.24
C ALA A 375 -1.19 21.53 -24.02
N ARG A 376 -2.11 22.21 -24.70
CA ARG A 376 -2.45 23.61 -24.41
C ARG A 376 -3.72 23.64 -23.58
N VAL A 377 -3.68 24.31 -22.43
CA VAL A 377 -4.78 24.33 -21.45
C VAL A 377 -5.22 25.77 -21.18
N ASP A 378 -6.53 26.03 -21.24
CA ASP A 378 -7.15 27.28 -20.80
C ASP A 378 -7.26 27.26 -19.25
N LEU A 379 -6.53 28.16 -18.57
CA LEU A 379 -6.50 28.26 -17.10
C LEU A 379 -7.84 28.67 -16.48
N ARG A 380 -8.73 29.29 -17.25
CA ARG A 380 -10.05 29.72 -16.81
C ARG A 380 -11.06 28.57 -16.89
N THR A 381 -11.08 27.78 -17.97
CA THR A 381 -12.11 26.76 -18.21
C THR A 381 -11.71 25.32 -17.85
N GLY A 382 -10.41 25.02 -17.73
CA GLY A 382 -9.91 23.65 -17.59
C GLY A 382 -9.75 22.91 -18.93
N GLU A 383 -10.04 23.56 -20.05
CA GLU A 383 -10.19 22.92 -21.36
C GLU A 383 -8.85 22.73 -22.07
N VAL A 384 -8.65 21.55 -22.66
CA VAL A 384 -7.49 21.23 -23.51
C VAL A 384 -7.79 21.71 -24.93
N THR A 385 -7.26 22.86 -25.31
CA THR A 385 -7.52 23.49 -26.61
C THR A 385 -6.62 22.96 -27.73
N PHE A 386 -5.54 22.25 -27.38
CA PHE A 386 -4.62 21.59 -28.31
C PHE A 386 -3.91 20.43 -27.61
N PHE A 387 -3.59 19.38 -28.37
CA PHE A 387 -2.89 18.20 -27.90
C PHE A 387 -1.91 17.72 -28.99
N SER A 388 -0.70 17.33 -28.61
CA SER A 388 0.21 16.57 -29.48
C SER A 388 0.96 15.50 -28.70
N ASP A 389 0.91 14.28 -29.21
CA ASP A 389 1.89 13.24 -28.91
C ASP A 389 3.11 13.41 -29.84
N GLY A 390 4.29 12.91 -29.45
CA GLY A 390 5.49 12.91 -30.29
C GLY A 390 6.17 14.27 -30.55
N TRP A 391 5.87 15.32 -29.76
CA TRP A 391 6.69 16.55 -29.76
C TRP A 391 8.10 16.35 -29.20
N MET A 392 8.28 15.29 -28.39
CA MET A 392 9.52 14.96 -27.70
C MET A 392 9.88 13.50 -28.04
N PRO A 393 11.16 13.19 -28.34
CA PRO A 393 11.64 11.82 -28.47
C PRO A 393 11.29 10.93 -27.27
N GLU A 394 11.20 9.62 -27.52
CA GLU A 394 10.78 8.61 -26.54
C GLU A 394 11.69 8.49 -25.30
N ASP A 395 12.92 9.00 -25.38
CA ASP A 395 13.94 9.02 -24.33
C ASP A 395 13.99 10.30 -23.50
N LEU A 396 13.20 11.34 -23.83
CA LEU A 396 13.23 12.64 -23.13
C LEU A 396 12.06 12.84 -22.15
N ALA A 397 12.41 13.12 -20.90
CA ALA A 397 11.54 13.83 -19.96
C ALA A 397 11.90 15.33 -19.95
N CYS A 398 10.89 16.20 -19.90
CA CYS A 398 11.05 17.65 -20.08
C CYS A 398 10.17 18.46 -19.13
N VAL A 399 10.68 19.59 -18.62
CA VAL A 399 9.92 20.59 -17.85
C VAL A 399 9.80 21.88 -18.66
N ALA A 400 8.63 22.54 -18.65
CA ALA A 400 8.48 23.84 -19.31
C ALA A 400 9.00 24.97 -18.41
N GLN A 401 9.75 25.89 -19.01
CA GLN A 401 10.32 27.05 -18.35
C GLN A 401 9.97 28.32 -19.14
N GLN A 402 9.37 29.28 -18.46
CA GLN A 402 9.11 30.58 -19.06
C GLN A 402 10.41 31.36 -19.25
N VAL A 403 10.59 31.94 -20.43
CA VAL A 403 11.61 32.98 -20.68
C VAL A 403 10.98 34.17 -21.41
N ARG A 404 11.72 35.27 -21.56
CA ARG A 404 11.23 36.46 -22.28
C ARG A 404 10.95 36.13 -23.76
N GLY A 405 9.67 36.10 -24.13
CA GLY A 405 9.21 35.94 -25.52
C GLY A 405 9.14 34.50 -26.05
N ALA A 406 9.47 33.49 -25.25
CA ALA A 406 9.39 32.08 -25.64
C ALA A 406 9.20 31.17 -24.41
N VAL A 407 8.88 29.90 -24.64
CA VAL A 407 8.96 28.83 -23.64
C VAL A 407 10.12 27.91 -24.01
N LEU A 408 10.91 27.51 -23.02
CA LEU A 408 11.91 26.45 -23.16
C LEU A 408 11.35 25.14 -22.61
N LEU A 409 11.64 24.02 -23.26
CA LEU A 409 11.44 22.69 -22.72
C LEU A 409 12.83 22.19 -22.31
N LEU A 410 13.06 22.08 -21.00
CA LEU A 410 14.33 21.68 -20.41
C LEU A 410 14.32 20.17 -20.21
N CYS A 411 15.01 19.45 -21.09
CA CYS A 411 14.89 18.00 -21.24
C CYS A 411 16.14 17.23 -20.84
N THR A 412 15.98 16.07 -20.20
CA THR A 412 17.05 15.11 -19.90
C THR A 412 16.68 13.73 -20.42
N ARG A 413 17.68 12.87 -20.64
CA ARG A 413 17.46 11.48 -21.07
C ARG A 413 17.14 10.56 -19.88
N GLU A 414 16.16 9.68 -20.06
CA GLU A 414 15.72 8.71 -19.03
C GLU A 414 16.24 7.28 -19.24
N ASP A 415 16.79 6.93 -20.41
CA ASP A 415 17.12 5.55 -20.77
C ASP A 415 18.23 4.88 -19.93
N GLY A 416 18.89 5.63 -19.04
CA GLY A 416 19.96 5.19 -18.15
C GLY A 416 21.31 4.91 -18.84
N VAL A 417 21.34 4.88 -20.17
CA VAL A 417 22.48 4.43 -20.99
C VAL A 417 23.10 5.59 -21.77
N SER A 418 22.27 6.50 -22.29
CA SER A 418 22.70 7.67 -23.05
C SER A 418 22.54 8.95 -22.22
N ARG A 419 23.63 9.73 -22.15
CA ARG A 419 23.72 10.92 -21.30
C ARG A 419 23.63 12.20 -22.10
N GLY A 420 23.26 13.26 -21.40
CA GLY A 420 23.10 14.60 -21.95
C GLY A 420 21.77 15.22 -21.57
N ALA A 421 21.60 16.46 -22.02
CA ALA A 421 20.37 17.22 -21.91
C ALA A 421 20.12 18.01 -23.20
N VAL A 422 18.86 18.35 -23.44
CA VAL A 422 18.43 19.10 -24.63
C VAL A 422 17.55 20.25 -24.17
N VAL A 423 17.81 21.45 -24.69
CA VAL A 423 16.89 22.58 -24.57
C VAL A 423 16.16 22.70 -25.88
N LEU A 424 14.86 22.45 -25.85
CA LEU A 424 13.95 22.76 -26.94
C LEU A 424 13.32 24.14 -26.68
N ARG A 425 12.89 24.84 -27.74
CA ARG A 425 12.34 26.19 -27.69
C ARG A 425 11.07 26.24 -28.53
N THR A 426 9.98 26.73 -27.94
CA THR A 426 8.72 26.98 -28.64
C THR A 426 8.30 28.44 -28.50
N GLU A 427 7.81 29.01 -29.60
CA GLU A 427 7.13 30.31 -29.62
C GLU A 427 5.63 30.03 -29.67
N ARG A 428 4.84 30.66 -28.78
CA ARG A 428 3.36 30.57 -28.73
C ARG A 428 2.77 29.15 -28.63
N GLY A 429 3.57 28.13 -28.32
CA GLY A 429 3.12 26.74 -28.26
C GLY A 429 2.95 26.12 -29.64
N GLU A 430 3.81 26.49 -30.59
CA GLU A 430 4.07 25.76 -31.85
C GLU A 430 5.04 24.58 -31.62
N PRO A 431 5.21 23.64 -32.56
CA PRO A 431 6.17 22.54 -32.43
C PRO A 431 7.59 23.04 -32.11
N PRO A 432 8.28 22.44 -31.12
CA PRO A 432 9.49 23.01 -30.55
C PRO A 432 10.74 22.69 -31.40
N VAL A 433 11.68 23.64 -31.44
CA VAL A 433 12.98 23.49 -32.13
C VAL A 433 14.13 23.37 -31.13
N VAL A 434 15.19 22.64 -31.48
CA VAL A 434 16.39 22.55 -30.62
C VAL A 434 17.07 23.92 -30.52
N GLU A 435 17.27 24.42 -29.30
CA GLU A 435 18.09 25.61 -29.02
C GLU A 435 19.50 25.26 -28.57
N LYS A 436 19.66 24.20 -27.77
CA LYS A 436 20.97 23.74 -27.27
C LYS A 436 20.95 22.23 -26.97
N VAL A 437 22.10 21.57 -27.14
CA VAL A 437 22.35 20.20 -26.66
C VAL A 437 23.55 20.23 -25.70
N PHE A 438 23.51 19.39 -24.68
CA PHE A 438 24.58 19.14 -23.74
C PHE A 438 24.96 17.66 -23.81
N GLY A 439 26.24 17.39 -24.04
CA GLY A 439 26.80 16.03 -24.06
C GLY A 439 27.39 15.59 -22.71
N ASP A 440 27.45 16.51 -21.75
CA ASP A 440 27.84 16.23 -20.37
C ASP A 440 26.68 15.72 -19.53
N GLU A 441 27.03 15.17 -18.37
CA GLU A 441 26.09 14.83 -17.31
C GLU A 441 25.89 16.03 -16.37
N GLY A 442 24.64 16.31 -16.01
CA GLY A 442 24.29 17.49 -15.22
C GLY A 442 22.79 17.57 -14.90
N TYR A 443 22.33 18.76 -14.50
CA TYR A 443 20.93 19.09 -14.23
C TYR A 443 20.67 20.57 -14.56
N PHE A 444 19.41 20.98 -14.75
CA PHE A 444 19.08 22.39 -15.00
C PHE A 444 18.90 23.17 -13.70
N VAL A 445 19.15 24.48 -13.76
CA VAL A 445 18.72 25.45 -12.75
C VAL A 445 17.97 26.57 -13.47
N ALA A 446 16.84 27.01 -12.92
CA ALA A 446 16.08 28.15 -13.45
C ALA A 446 15.30 28.89 -12.36
N ASP A 447 14.94 30.15 -12.62
CA ASP A 447 14.06 30.95 -11.76
C ASP A 447 12.74 31.34 -12.47
N ASP A 448 11.79 31.90 -11.72
CA ASP A 448 10.49 32.36 -12.25
C ASP A 448 10.56 33.68 -13.04
N VAL A 449 11.73 34.34 -13.09
CA VAL A 449 11.98 35.58 -13.84
C VAL A 449 12.76 35.34 -15.16
N GLY A 450 13.05 34.08 -15.48
CA GLY A 450 13.53 33.61 -16.77
C GLY A 450 15.05 33.47 -16.91
N ALA A 451 15.82 33.44 -15.82
CA ALA A 451 17.20 32.97 -15.84
C ALA A 451 17.22 31.44 -15.96
N VAL A 452 18.15 30.90 -16.76
CA VAL A 452 18.30 29.46 -17.00
C VAL A 452 19.78 29.11 -17.16
N GLY A 453 20.21 28.01 -16.56
CA GLY A 453 21.50 27.39 -16.84
C GLY A 453 21.48 25.89 -16.66
N TYR A 454 22.57 25.24 -17.07
CA TYR A 454 22.81 23.81 -16.91
C TYR A 454 24.06 23.61 -16.06
N ALA A 455 23.98 22.86 -14.97
CA ALA A 455 25.11 22.50 -14.13
C ALA A 455 25.92 21.38 -14.81
N GLY A 456 26.78 21.79 -15.73
CA GLY A 456 27.59 21.00 -16.65
C GLY A 456 28.20 21.92 -17.72
N SER A 457 29.14 21.44 -18.55
CA SER A 457 29.76 22.30 -19.57
C SER A 457 28.80 22.61 -20.73
N CYS A 458 29.14 23.64 -21.52
CA CYS A 458 28.46 23.97 -22.76
C CYS A 458 28.80 22.99 -23.92
N SER A 459 29.55 21.92 -23.66
CA SER A 459 29.94 20.93 -24.67
C SER A 459 28.74 20.15 -25.22
N GLU A 460 28.67 20.06 -26.55
CA GLU A 460 27.72 19.17 -27.27
C GLU A 460 28.28 17.75 -27.49
N LYS A 461 29.57 17.52 -27.20
CA LYS A 461 30.20 16.21 -27.35
C LYS A 461 29.76 15.30 -26.21
N THR A 462 28.99 14.26 -26.52
CA THR A 462 28.59 13.21 -25.56
C THR A 462 29.83 12.62 -24.89
N ARG A 463 29.94 12.77 -23.56
CA ARG A 463 30.89 12.00 -22.76
C ARG A 463 30.26 10.64 -22.45
N LEU A 464 31.05 9.57 -22.63
CA LEU A 464 30.67 8.25 -22.15
C LEU A 464 30.69 8.22 -20.62
N PRO A 465 29.86 7.36 -19.98
CA PRO A 465 29.98 7.12 -18.54
C PRO A 465 31.38 6.61 -18.19
N ASP A 466 31.99 7.22 -17.18
CA ASP A 466 33.10 6.60 -16.44
C ASP A 466 32.47 5.77 -15.30
N ASP A 467 32.47 4.45 -15.41
CA ASP A 467 31.72 3.57 -14.50
C ASP A 467 32.28 3.55 -13.06
N ASP A 468 33.53 3.99 -12.85
CA ASP A 468 34.20 4.03 -11.53
C ASP A 468 33.84 5.29 -10.69
N ASP A 469 32.98 6.18 -11.19
CA ASP A 469 32.51 7.39 -10.49
C ASP A 469 31.53 7.06 -9.34
N LEU A 470 32.13 6.77 -8.18
CA LEU A 470 31.45 6.36 -6.94
C LEU A 470 30.33 7.30 -6.47
N ASN A 471 30.35 8.60 -6.86
CA ASN A 471 29.33 9.57 -6.45
C ASN A 471 27.92 9.18 -6.92
N ARG A 472 27.79 8.37 -7.98
CA ARG A 472 26.50 7.95 -8.52
C ARG A 472 25.77 6.91 -7.66
N SER A 473 26.47 6.25 -6.73
CA SER A 473 25.97 5.06 -6.03
C SER A 473 24.78 5.31 -5.07
N TRP A 474 24.46 6.57 -4.73
CA TRP A 474 23.40 6.92 -3.77
C TRP A 474 22.41 8.00 -4.23
N GLY A 475 22.40 8.34 -5.54
CA GLY A 475 21.36 9.19 -6.15
C GLY A 475 21.40 10.70 -5.84
N GLU A 476 22.31 11.15 -4.96
CA GLU A 476 22.58 12.58 -4.72
C GLU A 476 23.52 13.14 -5.81
N ILE A 477 23.14 14.24 -6.46
CA ILE A 477 23.99 14.87 -7.49
C ILE A 477 24.97 15.84 -6.83
N THR A 478 26.27 15.54 -6.87
CA THR A 478 27.30 16.56 -6.56
C THR A 478 27.38 17.56 -7.72
N PRO A 479 27.16 18.87 -7.51
CA PRO A 479 27.21 19.84 -8.60
C PRO A 479 28.61 19.96 -9.20
N PRO A 480 28.79 19.87 -10.52
CA PRO A 480 30.09 20.08 -11.13
C PRO A 480 30.54 21.55 -10.98
N PRO A 481 31.85 21.83 -10.90
CA PRO A 481 32.40 23.19 -10.78
C PRO A 481 32.31 24.01 -12.09
N VAL A 482 31.39 23.66 -12.99
CA VAL A 482 31.10 24.31 -14.27
C VAL A 482 29.60 24.43 -14.47
N MET A 483 29.15 25.55 -15.04
CA MET A 483 27.76 25.81 -15.43
C MET A 483 27.69 26.50 -16.78
N CYS A 484 26.82 26.03 -17.67
CA CYS A 484 26.48 26.70 -18.92
C CYS A 484 25.23 27.58 -18.75
N VAL A 485 25.35 28.91 -18.81
CA VAL A 485 24.26 29.86 -18.53
C VAL A 485 23.71 30.49 -19.82
N ARG A 486 22.39 30.63 -19.92
CA ARG A 486 21.71 31.25 -21.06
C ARG A 486 21.66 32.78 -20.93
N ARG A 487 22.33 33.49 -21.85
CA ARG A 487 22.23 34.95 -22.04
C ARG A 487 21.07 35.35 -22.95
N GLY A 488 20.64 34.47 -23.84
CA GLY A 488 19.57 34.73 -24.80
C GLY A 488 19.30 33.53 -25.73
N PRO A 489 18.40 33.66 -26.72
CA PRO A 489 18.09 32.58 -27.66
C PRO A 489 19.34 32.07 -28.40
N GLY A 490 19.73 30.82 -28.14
CA GLY A 490 20.94 30.20 -28.69
C GLY A 490 22.26 30.74 -28.13
N ALA A 491 22.22 31.76 -27.27
CA ALA A 491 23.39 32.41 -26.69
C ALA A 491 23.65 31.87 -25.28
N TRP A 492 24.56 30.90 -25.19
CA TRP A 492 24.95 30.23 -23.96
C TRP A 492 26.43 30.51 -23.64
N VAL A 493 26.75 30.68 -22.35
CA VAL A 493 28.08 31.09 -21.86
C VAL A 493 28.53 30.14 -20.76
N GLU A 494 29.73 29.57 -20.91
CA GLU A 494 30.32 28.70 -19.89
C GLU A 494 30.88 29.52 -18.72
N ARG A 495 30.65 29.03 -17.51
CA ARG A 495 31.22 29.52 -16.26
C ARG A 495 31.90 28.37 -15.55
N ALA A 496 33.07 28.64 -14.98
CA ALA A 496 33.87 27.68 -14.22
C ALA A 496 34.33 28.33 -12.92
N LEU A 497 34.51 27.53 -11.87
CA LEU A 497 34.94 27.97 -10.55
C LEU A 497 36.03 27.03 -10.03
N ASP A 498 37.14 27.57 -9.51
CA ASP A 498 38.07 26.76 -8.74
C ASP A 498 37.57 26.66 -7.29
N VAL A 499 36.93 25.54 -6.98
CA VAL A 499 36.41 25.25 -5.64
C VAL A 499 37.55 24.95 -4.67
N GLY A 500 38.68 24.42 -5.15
CA GLY A 500 39.78 23.92 -4.32
C GLY A 500 39.40 22.75 -3.41
N GLU A 501 40.42 22.10 -2.81
CA GLU A 501 40.21 20.90 -1.98
C GLU A 501 39.43 21.15 -0.68
N ARG A 502 39.40 22.40 -0.19
CA ARG A 502 38.82 22.75 1.12
C ARG A 502 37.36 23.18 1.07
N ARG A 503 36.83 23.54 -0.09
CA ARG A 503 35.42 23.95 -0.24
C ARG A 503 34.61 22.82 -0.88
N ALA A 504 33.29 22.92 -0.78
CA ALA A 504 32.35 22.17 -1.57
C ALA A 504 31.38 23.16 -2.22
N LEU A 505 31.12 22.98 -3.51
CA LEU A 505 30.03 23.67 -4.19
C LEU A 505 28.69 23.11 -3.66
N VAL A 506 27.81 24.01 -3.23
CA VAL A 506 26.50 23.69 -2.66
C VAL A 506 25.40 23.90 -3.69
N ALA A 507 25.40 25.05 -4.38
CA ALA A 507 24.43 25.37 -5.42
C ALA A 507 25.00 26.32 -6.48
N TRP A 508 24.48 26.21 -7.70
CA TRP A 508 24.60 27.19 -8.78
C TRP A 508 23.30 27.99 -8.88
N VAL A 509 23.38 29.28 -9.23
CA VAL A 509 22.22 30.14 -9.52
C VAL A 509 22.48 30.94 -10.80
N PRO A 510 21.68 30.80 -11.87
CA PRO A 510 21.93 31.49 -13.14
C PRO A 510 21.53 32.97 -13.06
N ARG A 511 22.16 33.83 -13.87
CA ARG A 511 21.73 35.22 -14.09
C ARG A 511 21.37 35.47 -15.55
N ARG A 512 20.39 36.36 -15.79
CA ARG A 512 19.80 36.65 -17.11
C ARG A 512 20.79 37.29 -18.12
N ASP A 513 21.93 37.77 -17.65
CA ASP A 513 23.05 38.31 -18.44
C ASP A 513 24.09 37.24 -18.86
N GLY A 514 23.90 35.99 -18.45
CA GLY A 514 24.86 34.91 -18.61
C GLY A 514 25.99 34.91 -17.57
N GLY A 515 25.86 35.64 -16.47
CA GLY A 515 26.64 35.41 -15.25
C GLY A 515 26.03 34.30 -14.38
N ALA A 516 26.66 33.96 -13.26
CA ALA A 516 26.11 33.05 -12.27
C ALA A 516 26.43 33.52 -10.84
N VAL A 517 25.75 32.95 -9.85
CA VAL A 517 26.16 32.94 -8.45
C VAL A 517 26.49 31.49 -8.06
N ALA A 518 27.53 31.28 -7.26
CA ALA A 518 27.91 29.98 -6.72
C ALA A 518 27.94 30.04 -5.20
N LEU A 519 27.14 29.20 -4.54
CA LEU A 519 27.16 29.05 -3.09
C LEU A 519 28.18 27.96 -2.72
N VAL A 520 29.24 28.31 -1.99
CA VAL A 520 30.31 27.39 -1.56
C VAL A 520 30.38 27.29 -0.04
N ARG A 521 30.82 26.15 0.50
CA ARG A 521 30.96 25.92 1.95
C ARG A 521 32.29 25.21 2.25
N GLU A 522 33.00 25.58 3.31
CA GLU A 522 34.19 24.82 3.74
C GLU A 522 33.81 23.38 4.15
N GLN A 523 34.68 22.39 3.87
CA GLN A 523 34.48 20.97 4.19
C GLN A 523 34.95 20.59 5.62
N THR A 524 35.45 21.55 6.39
CA THR A 524 36.00 21.36 7.73
C THR A 524 34.91 20.94 8.72
N ARG A 525 34.95 19.69 9.19
CA ARG A 525 33.85 19.00 9.91
C ARG A 525 33.36 19.63 11.22
N GLU A 526 34.12 20.54 11.82
CA GLU A 526 33.89 21.02 13.19
C GLU A 526 33.67 22.55 13.28
N THR A 527 33.87 23.27 12.16
CA THR A 527 33.89 24.73 12.14
C THR A 527 32.47 25.30 11.98
N TRP A 528 31.79 25.47 13.11
CA TRP A 528 30.68 26.43 13.21
C TRP A 528 31.22 27.82 12.83
N LEU A 529 31.05 28.23 11.57
CA LEU A 529 31.58 29.51 11.09
C LEU A 529 30.98 30.66 11.91
N PRO A 530 31.79 31.41 12.69
CA PRO A 530 31.28 32.37 13.65
C PRO A 530 30.49 33.49 12.95
N HIS A 531 29.48 34.01 13.64
CA HIS A 531 28.68 35.13 13.15
C HIS A 531 29.55 36.36 12.86
N ALA A 532 29.29 37.01 11.72
CA ALA A 532 29.73 38.36 11.39
C ALA A 532 31.21 38.69 11.68
N THR A 533 32.14 37.81 11.27
CA THR A 533 33.53 38.22 11.07
C THR A 533 33.59 39.28 9.98
N ALA A 534 34.25 40.42 10.20
CA ALA A 534 34.36 41.54 9.26
C ALA A 534 35.26 41.27 8.02
N VAL A 535 35.39 40.01 7.62
CA VAL A 535 36.09 39.55 6.41
C VAL A 535 35.01 39.30 5.34
N PRO A 536 35.11 39.90 4.14
CA PRO A 536 34.17 39.64 3.06
C PRO A 536 34.11 38.14 2.72
N ARG A 537 32.89 37.57 2.65
CA ARG A 537 32.66 36.17 2.28
C ARG A 537 32.17 36.03 0.84
N ALA A 538 32.48 36.99 -0.02
CA ALA A 538 32.13 36.96 -1.43
C ALA A 538 33.27 37.48 -2.33
N ALA A 539 33.35 36.95 -3.55
CA ALA A 539 34.35 37.32 -4.57
C ALA A 539 33.81 37.08 -5.99
N ASP A 540 34.28 37.83 -6.98
CA ASP A 540 33.91 37.63 -8.38
C ASP A 540 35.01 36.90 -9.16
N GLU A 541 34.71 35.68 -9.61
CA GLU A 541 35.65 34.78 -10.30
C GLU A 541 35.10 34.40 -11.69
N GLY A 542 35.75 34.82 -12.78
CA GLY A 542 35.37 34.39 -14.15
C GLY A 542 33.95 34.79 -14.61
N GLY A 543 33.28 35.73 -13.93
CA GLY A 543 31.87 36.07 -14.14
C GLY A 543 30.88 35.19 -13.34
N VAL A 544 31.39 34.49 -12.32
CA VAL A 544 30.64 33.89 -11.22
C VAL A 544 30.81 34.80 -9.99
N HIS A 545 29.71 35.16 -9.34
CA HIS A 545 29.74 35.71 -7.99
C HIS A 545 29.77 34.55 -6.99
N VAL A 546 30.88 34.38 -6.27
CA VAL A 546 31.07 33.31 -5.30
C VAL A 546 30.65 33.82 -3.93
N ILE A 547 29.76 33.10 -3.23
CA ILE A 547 29.34 33.41 -1.86
C ILE A 547 29.68 32.22 -0.96
N GLU A 548 30.50 32.45 0.07
CA GLU A 548 30.87 31.45 1.07
C GLU A 548 29.81 31.38 2.19
N VAL A 549 28.98 30.35 2.13
CA VAL A 549 27.84 30.14 3.03
C VAL A 549 28.24 29.38 4.28
N GLY A 550 27.87 29.92 5.45
CA GLY A 550 28.04 29.24 6.73
C GLY A 550 27.04 28.10 6.97
N THR A 551 27.15 27.45 8.13
CA THR A 551 26.08 26.59 8.67
C THR A 551 24.84 27.44 8.95
N VAL A 552 23.82 27.36 8.08
CA VAL A 552 22.72 28.34 8.02
C VAL A 552 21.85 28.34 9.28
N ALA A 553 21.52 27.15 9.80
CA ALA A 553 20.97 26.94 11.14
C ALA A 553 21.29 25.51 11.59
N ARG A 554 21.01 25.18 12.85
CA ARG A 554 20.90 23.77 13.27
C ARG A 554 19.64 23.17 12.65
N ASP A 555 19.71 21.89 12.26
CA ASP A 555 18.58 21.08 11.80
C ASP A 555 17.92 21.53 10.47
N TRP A 556 18.54 22.47 9.74
CA TRP A 556 18.09 22.96 8.43
C TRP A 556 19.18 22.79 7.36
N TYR A 557 18.81 22.20 6.23
CA TYR A 557 19.77 21.75 5.22
C TYR A 557 19.45 22.26 3.82
N LEU A 558 20.53 22.59 3.10
CA LEU A 558 20.54 22.72 1.64
C LEU A 558 20.73 21.31 1.05
N HIS A 559 19.65 20.53 0.94
CA HIS A 559 19.71 19.27 0.19
C HIS A 559 20.19 19.55 -1.24
N ARG A 560 21.10 18.73 -1.77
CA ARG A 560 21.41 18.74 -3.21
C ARG A 560 20.23 18.17 -4.01
N PRO A 561 20.10 18.47 -5.31
CA PRO A 561 19.14 17.79 -6.16
C PRO A 561 19.37 16.28 -6.13
N SER A 562 18.31 15.50 -5.90
CA SER A 562 18.36 14.05 -6.01
C SER A 562 17.77 13.60 -7.35
N ARG A 563 18.41 12.62 -7.98
CA ARG A 563 17.99 12.08 -9.30
C ARG A 563 17.07 10.87 -9.20
N GLY A 564 16.89 10.34 -8.00
CA GLY A 564 16.20 9.09 -7.71
C GLY A 564 15.57 9.08 -6.32
N GLY A 565 15.13 10.24 -5.82
CA GLY A 565 14.13 10.27 -4.75
C GLY A 565 12.88 9.51 -5.20
N TYR A 566 12.17 8.91 -4.26
CA TYR A 566 11.01 8.05 -4.53
C TYR A 566 9.76 8.89 -4.85
N THR A 567 9.83 9.72 -5.90
CA THR A 567 8.70 10.54 -6.33
C THR A 567 7.50 9.62 -6.60
N PRO A 568 6.27 9.99 -6.14
CA PRO A 568 5.07 9.20 -6.43
C PRO A 568 4.95 8.93 -7.92
N ARG A 569 4.48 7.74 -8.33
CA ARG A 569 4.55 7.32 -9.75
C ARG A 569 4.03 8.38 -10.70
N GLY A 570 4.88 8.75 -11.66
CA GLY A 570 4.63 9.78 -12.66
C GLY A 570 5.07 11.19 -12.24
N ALA A 571 5.19 11.49 -10.94
CA ALA A 571 5.61 12.82 -10.48
C ALA A 571 7.03 13.09 -10.98
N MET A 572 7.13 14.05 -11.90
CA MET A 572 8.33 14.32 -12.69
C MET A 572 9.55 14.46 -11.77
N PRO A 573 10.67 13.77 -12.04
CA PRO A 573 11.90 13.97 -11.29
C PRO A 573 12.33 15.44 -11.37
N VAL A 574 13.10 15.92 -10.38
CA VAL A 574 13.52 17.33 -10.30
C VAL A 574 14.61 17.62 -11.33
N LEU A 575 14.20 17.73 -12.60
CA LEU A 575 15.07 18.03 -13.75
C LEU A 575 15.61 19.47 -13.71
N VAL A 576 14.85 20.36 -13.07
CA VAL A 576 15.10 21.78 -12.95
C VAL A 576 15.09 22.15 -11.47
N GLU A 577 16.25 22.49 -10.93
CA GLU A 577 16.35 23.14 -9.62
C GLU A 577 15.76 24.56 -9.71
N ARG A 578 14.82 24.87 -8.81
CA ARG A 578 14.10 26.15 -8.73
C ARG A 578 14.17 26.81 -7.36
N ARG A 579 14.82 26.20 -6.36
CA ARG A 579 14.88 26.71 -4.97
C ARG A 579 15.85 27.88 -4.77
N PHE A 580 16.38 28.49 -5.82
CA PHE A 580 17.37 29.57 -5.76
C PHE A 580 17.11 30.62 -6.84
N GLN A 581 17.09 31.89 -6.46
CA GLN A 581 16.91 33.04 -7.35
C GLN A 581 17.98 34.09 -7.04
N ALA A 582 18.75 34.49 -8.05
CA ALA A 582 19.71 35.58 -7.94
C ALA A 582 18.99 36.93 -8.13
N LEU A 583 19.09 37.81 -7.15
CA LEU A 583 18.46 39.12 -7.16
C LEU A 583 19.38 40.17 -7.81
N ASP A 584 18.78 41.28 -8.27
CA ASP A 584 19.52 42.32 -9.00
C ASP A 584 20.54 43.09 -8.12
N ASP A 585 20.49 42.91 -6.79
CA ASP A 585 21.47 43.42 -5.80
C ASP A 585 22.65 42.45 -5.52
N GLY A 586 22.68 41.28 -6.18
CA GLY A 586 23.69 40.24 -5.99
C GLY A 586 23.39 39.23 -4.87
N SER A 587 22.34 39.46 -4.07
CA SER A 587 21.88 38.48 -3.07
C SER A 587 21.18 37.29 -3.72
N VAL A 588 21.07 36.18 -2.99
CA VAL A 588 20.32 34.98 -3.41
C VAL A 588 19.17 34.74 -2.44
N ALA A 589 17.94 34.71 -2.96
CA ALA A 589 16.79 34.17 -2.25
C ALA A 589 16.70 32.66 -2.48
N ALA A 590 16.35 31.87 -1.46
CA ALA A 590 16.29 30.42 -1.58
C ALA A 590 15.38 29.74 -0.54
N TRP A 591 15.21 28.41 -0.69
CA TRP A 591 14.52 27.53 0.26
C TRP A 591 15.46 26.53 0.94
N LEU A 592 15.32 26.39 2.27
CA LEU A 592 15.93 25.37 3.11
C LEU A 592 14.89 24.31 3.50
N SER A 593 15.31 23.06 3.71
CA SER A 593 14.43 21.98 4.20
C SER A 593 14.81 21.57 5.63
N ALA A 594 13.84 21.09 6.41
CA ALA A 594 14.08 20.62 7.78
C ALA A 594 14.51 19.14 7.82
N GLY A 595 15.60 18.83 8.52
CA GLY A 595 16.08 17.47 8.78
C GLY A 595 16.96 16.85 7.67
N ASP A 596 17.81 15.89 8.06
CA ASP A 596 18.81 15.25 7.19
C ASP A 596 18.24 14.28 6.15
N SER A 597 16.94 13.97 6.17
CA SER A 597 16.37 12.86 5.39
C SER A 597 15.78 13.33 4.05
N PRO A 598 16.32 12.89 2.89
CA PRO A 598 15.68 13.14 1.59
C PRO A 598 14.41 12.30 1.36
N MET A 599 13.86 11.68 2.42
CA MET A 599 12.59 10.93 2.44
C MET A 599 11.52 11.63 3.28
N SER A 600 11.82 12.75 3.96
CA SER A 600 10.84 13.52 4.72
C SER A 600 10.15 14.58 3.85
N ASP A 601 9.38 14.13 2.85
CA ASP A 601 8.62 15.00 1.92
C ASP A 601 7.53 15.87 2.60
N MET A 602 7.32 15.72 3.91
CA MET A 602 6.45 16.59 4.72
C MET A 602 7.25 17.60 5.57
N ALA A 603 8.55 17.74 5.35
CA ALA A 603 9.38 18.74 6.03
C ALA A 603 9.00 20.16 5.57
N ALA A 604 8.53 20.99 6.51
CA ALA A 604 8.32 22.40 6.25
C ALA A 604 9.62 23.05 5.72
N SER A 605 9.49 23.99 4.77
CA SER A 605 10.64 24.64 4.12
C SER A 605 10.77 26.10 4.56
N ARG A 606 11.98 26.55 4.93
CA ARG A 606 12.23 27.94 5.35
C ARG A 606 12.79 28.77 4.22
N GLY A 607 12.25 29.97 4.07
CA GLY A 607 12.85 31.00 3.25
C GLY A 607 14.21 31.42 3.81
N VAL A 608 15.16 31.73 2.93
CA VAL A 608 16.45 32.31 3.30
C VAL A 608 16.88 33.35 2.28
N THR A 609 17.60 34.38 2.74
CA THR A 609 18.38 35.27 1.88
C THR A 609 19.85 35.13 2.25
N PHE A 610 20.70 34.81 1.27
CA PHE A 610 22.15 34.99 1.33
C PHE A 610 22.47 36.36 0.73
N ALA A 611 22.93 37.31 1.53
CA ALA A 611 23.32 38.63 1.03
C ALA A 611 24.65 38.56 0.26
N ALA A 612 24.93 39.58 -0.57
CA ALA A 612 26.14 39.66 -1.39
C ALA A 612 27.46 39.80 -0.59
N ASP A 613 27.40 39.90 0.74
CA ASP A 613 28.56 39.84 1.65
C ASP A 613 28.77 38.45 2.30
N GLY A 614 27.86 37.51 2.04
CA GLY A 614 27.79 36.17 2.66
C GLY A 614 27.12 36.13 4.04
N SER A 615 26.49 37.21 4.50
CA SER A 615 25.56 37.15 5.63
C SER A 615 24.26 36.44 5.26
N VAL A 616 23.61 35.81 6.23
CA VAL A 616 22.48 34.89 5.98
C VAL A 616 21.30 35.20 6.89
N THR A 617 20.15 35.50 6.28
CA THR A 617 18.90 35.82 6.97
C THR A 617 17.88 34.73 6.70
N VAL A 618 17.53 33.94 7.73
CA VAL A 618 16.49 32.90 7.65
C VAL A 618 15.14 33.50 8.04
N HIS A 619 14.14 33.35 7.19
CA HIS A 619 12.80 33.94 7.38
C HIS A 619 11.94 33.05 8.28
N ALA A 620 11.06 33.69 9.05
CA ALA A 620 10.20 33.00 10.01
C ALA A 620 8.98 32.36 9.32
N LEU A 621 8.67 31.11 9.69
CA LEU A 621 7.42 30.45 9.27
C LEU A 621 6.22 30.99 10.06
N PRO A 622 5.00 30.93 9.50
CA PRO A 622 3.78 31.18 10.25
C PRO A 622 3.65 30.27 11.48
N PRO A 623 3.13 30.78 12.62
CA PRO A 623 2.98 29.99 13.83
C PRO A 623 2.03 28.80 13.59
N GLY A 624 2.43 27.63 14.07
CA GLY A 624 1.65 26.39 13.91
C GLY A 624 1.61 25.84 12.48
N THR A 625 2.63 26.08 11.66
CA THR A 625 2.80 25.44 10.34
C THR A 625 2.92 23.91 10.48
N GLU A 626 2.00 23.16 9.88
CA GLU A 626 1.96 21.67 9.90
C GLU A 626 2.28 21.03 8.55
N GLY A 627 2.12 21.76 7.45
CA GLY A 627 2.38 21.26 6.09
C GLY A 627 2.66 22.41 5.15
N MET A 628 3.53 22.17 4.16
CA MET A 628 4.00 23.22 3.25
C MET A 628 4.47 22.65 1.92
N VAL A 629 4.08 23.30 0.82
CA VAL A 629 4.62 23.04 -0.53
C VAL A 629 5.30 24.30 -1.06
N VAL A 630 6.48 24.15 -1.67
CA VAL A 630 7.29 25.24 -2.23
C VAL A 630 7.88 24.86 -3.58
N SER A 631 8.12 25.85 -4.43
CA SER A 631 8.93 25.72 -5.67
C SER A 631 9.02 27.09 -6.33
N GLY A 632 10.22 27.48 -6.76
CA GLY A 632 10.48 28.84 -7.20
C GLY A 632 10.35 29.85 -6.04
N GLU A 633 9.93 31.07 -6.34
CA GLU A 633 9.61 32.08 -5.31
C GLU A 633 8.30 31.80 -4.54
N TYR A 634 7.55 30.77 -4.95
CA TYR A 634 6.18 30.48 -4.52
C TYR A 634 6.09 29.40 -3.44
N GLY A 635 5.09 29.53 -2.57
CA GLY A 635 4.72 28.47 -1.61
C GLY A 635 3.33 28.61 -1.00
N LEU A 636 2.79 27.49 -0.52
CA LEU A 636 1.61 27.40 0.34
C LEU A 636 1.96 26.75 1.67
N VAL A 637 1.44 27.29 2.75
CA VAL A 637 1.52 26.78 4.13
C VAL A 637 0.11 26.48 4.63
N VAL A 638 -0.07 25.37 5.35
CA VAL A 638 -1.26 25.16 6.18
C VAL A 638 -0.89 25.09 7.66
N THR A 639 -1.76 25.66 8.50
CA THR A 639 -1.60 25.63 9.95
C THR A 639 -2.31 24.44 10.59
N ALA A 640 -1.97 24.13 11.84
CA ALA A 640 -2.70 23.19 12.70
C ALA A 640 -4.18 23.54 12.88
N ALA A 641 -4.55 24.81 12.74
CA ALA A 641 -5.94 25.25 12.76
C ALA A 641 -6.69 24.97 11.44
N GLY A 642 -5.99 24.63 10.36
CA GLY A 642 -6.52 24.42 9.00
C GLY A 642 -6.57 25.68 8.13
N ASP A 643 -5.92 26.77 8.56
CA ASP A 643 -5.81 28.00 7.78
C ASP A 643 -4.72 27.87 6.73
N LEU A 644 -4.98 28.38 5.53
CA LEU A 644 -4.03 28.40 4.43
C LEU A 644 -3.35 29.77 4.36
N LEU A 645 -2.03 29.79 4.21
CA LEU A 645 -1.24 30.97 3.89
C LEU A 645 -0.47 30.76 2.59
N GLU A 646 -0.18 31.85 1.89
CA GLU A 646 0.64 31.86 0.68
C GLU A 646 1.83 32.81 0.80
N THR A 647 2.88 32.51 0.03
CA THR A 647 4.05 33.36 -0.19
C THR A 647 4.43 33.35 -1.67
N VAL A 648 5.00 34.46 -2.13
CA VAL A 648 5.42 34.75 -3.51
C VAL A 648 6.81 35.43 -3.53
N ASP A 649 7.53 35.35 -2.40
CA ASP A 649 8.75 36.11 -2.13
C ASP A 649 9.81 35.27 -1.38
N HIS A 650 9.86 33.96 -1.67
CA HIS A 650 10.71 32.99 -0.96
C HIS A 650 10.48 33.00 0.57
N GLY A 651 9.23 33.09 1.02
CA GLY A 651 8.87 33.03 2.44
C GLY A 651 9.29 34.25 3.26
N ARG A 652 9.62 35.38 2.62
CA ARG A 652 9.90 36.66 3.30
C ARG A 652 8.64 37.25 3.92
N SER A 653 7.48 37.05 3.28
CA SER A 653 6.16 37.36 3.83
C SER A 653 5.15 36.26 3.54
N PHE A 654 4.16 36.14 4.42
CA PHE A 654 3.03 35.22 4.26
C PHE A 654 1.72 35.99 4.34
N ARG A 655 0.76 35.64 3.47
CA ARG A 655 -0.56 36.27 3.37
C ARG A 655 -1.64 35.21 3.57
N ALA A 656 -2.76 35.58 4.20
CA ALA A 656 -3.88 34.65 4.39
C ALA A 656 -4.53 34.29 3.04
N ALA A 657 -4.60 32.99 2.75
CA ALA A 657 -5.10 32.43 1.48
C ALA A 657 -6.45 31.70 1.62
N GLY A 658 -7.08 31.78 2.80
CA GLY A 658 -8.36 31.16 3.14
C GLY A 658 -8.22 29.99 4.12
N ARG A 659 -9.14 29.03 4.04
CA ARG A 659 -9.02 27.72 4.71
C ARG A 659 -8.48 26.71 3.70
N SER A 660 -7.65 25.78 4.14
CA SER A 660 -7.16 24.73 3.24
C SER A 660 -8.30 23.77 2.87
N PRO A 661 -8.46 23.38 1.59
CA PRO A 661 -9.46 22.37 1.20
C PRO A 661 -9.04 20.94 1.58
N VAL A 662 -7.77 20.73 1.93
CA VAL A 662 -7.18 19.42 2.30
C VAL A 662 -6.39 19.52 3.62
N PRO A 663 -6.28 18.43 4.41
CA PRO A 663 -5.52 18.43 5.66
C PRO A 663 -4.00 18.52 5.46
N PRO A 664 -3.19 18.84 6.49
CA PRO A 664 -1.74 19.03 6.35
C PRO A 664 -0.97 17.81 5.84
N SER A 665 -1.40 16.57 6.14
CA SER A 665 -0.74 15.38 5.58
C SER A 665 -0.87 15.24 4.06
N ALA A 666 -1.79 15.99 3.45
CA ALA A 666 -2.05 16.06 2.00
C ALA A 666 -1.41 17.30 1.34
N MET A 667 -0.71 18.15 2.11
CA MET A 667 0.14 19.23 1.58
C MET A 667 1.47 18.65 1.09
N ARG A 668 1.38 17.78 0.08
CA ARG A 668 2.47 17.17 -0.65
C ARG A 668 2.30 17.49 -2.13
N GLY A 669 3.38 17.82 -2.82
CA GLY A 669 3.34 18.20 -4.23
C GLY A 669 4.22 19.40 -4.53
N MET A 670 3.86 20.16 -5.56
CA MET A 670 4.73 21.18 -6.15
C MET A 670 3.97 22.47 -6.47
N CYS A 671 4.65 23.59 -6.27
CA CYS A 671 4.21 24.89 -6.76
C CYS A 671 4.89 25.27 -8.08
N SER A 672 4.33 26.28 -8.73
CA SER A 672 5.00 27.13 -9.72
C SER A 672 4.35 28.52 -9.67
N ARG A 673 4.83 29.45 -10.50
CA ARG A 673 4.15 30.73 -10.73
C ARG A 673 2.66 30.63 -11.13
N LEU A 674 2.21 29.47 -11.61
CA LEU A 674 0.82 29.23 -12.01
C LEU A 674 -0.11 28.80 -10.86
N GLY A 675 0.44 28.43 -9.70
CA GLY A 675 -0.30 27.91 -8.56
C GLY A 675 0.42 26.75 -7.87
N CYS A 676 -0.32 25.86 -7.22
CA CYS A 676 0.27 24.65 -6.62
C CYS A 676 -0.62 23.43 -6.79
N VAL A 677 -0.01 22.26 -6.92
CA VAL A 677 -0.68 20.95 -6.89
C VAL A 677 -0.40 20.29 -5.54
N MET A 678 -1.45 19.76 -4.93
CA MET A 678 -1.49 19.01 -3.68
C MET A 678 -2.16 17.65 -3.92
N ASP A 679 -2.21 16.75 -2.94
CA ASP A 679 -2.90 15.48 -3.10
C ASP A 679 -4.42 15.67 -3.25
N GLY A 680 -4.96 15.20 -4.37
CA GLY A 680 -6.39 15.31 -4.73
C GLY A 680 -6.86 16.68 -5.23
N VAL A 681 -6.06 17.75 -5.10
CA VAL A 681 -6.46 19.11 -5.49
C VAL A 681 -5.32 19.92 -6.10
N MET A 682 -5.67 20.88 -6.95
CA MET A 682 -4.76 21.88 -7.48
C MET A 682 -5.38 23.28 -7.37
N ARG A 683 -4.55 24.25 -7.00
CA ARG A 683 -4.87 25.67 -6.92
C ARG A 683 -4.24 26.36 -8.12
N VAL A 684 -5.02 27.12 -8.87
CA VAL A 684 -4.57 28.00 -9.96
C VAL A 684 -4.54 29.43 -9.44
N GLY A 685 -3.37 30.07 -9.49
CA GLY A 685 -3.13 31.45 -9.06
C GLY A 685 -2.82 31.65 -7.56
N PHE A 686 -2.42 32.88 -7.23
CA PHE A 686 -2.15 33.37 -5.88
C PHE A 686 -2.95 34.66 -5.62
N GLY A 687 -3.39 34.85 -4.38
CA GLY A 687 -4.40 35.84 -3.97
C GLY A 687 -3.88 37.28 -3.80
N GLY A 688 -2.75 37.65 -4.41
CA GLY A 688 -2.08 38.93 -4.13
C GLY A 688 -1.31 39.57 -5.28
N HIS A 689 -1.38 39.05 -6.52
CA HIS A 689 -0.75 39.64 -7.70
C HIS A 689 -1.76 39.78 -8.85
N HIS A 690 -2.02 41.02 -9.27
CA HIS A 690 -2.98 41.34 -10.33
C HIS A 690 -2.45 41.10 -11.76
N ASP A 691 -1.20 40.63 -11.90
CA ASP A 691 -0.49 40.45 -13.17
C ASP A 691 -1.06 39.32 -14.07
N PHE A 692 -2.08 38.60 -13.59
CA PHE A 692 -2.87 37.62 -14.36
C PHE A 692 -4.27 38.13 -14.75
N SER A 693 -4.50 39.45 -14.74
CA SER A 693 -5.75 40.04 -15.23
C SER A 693 -5.93 39.86 -16.73
N VAL A 694 -7.11 39.37 -17.15
CA VAL A 694 -7.51 39.23 -18.57
C VAL A 694 -8.83 39.99 -18.81
N THR A 695 -8.85 41.30 -18.53
CA THR A 695 -9.79 42.31 -19.06
C THR A 695 -9.37 43.74 -18.63
N PRO A 696 -9.86 44.83 -19.29
CA PRO A 696 -9.33 46.19 -19.09
C PRO A 696 -9.97 46.98 -17.93
N ASP A 697 -9.23 48.00 -17.48
CA ASP A 697 -9.61 49.04 -16.49
C ASP A 697 -10.85 49.85 -16.92
N PRO A 698 -11.80 50.13 -16.01
CA PRO A 698 -11.85 51.49 -15.44
C PRO A 698 -12.29 51.59 -13.95
N ALA A 699 -11.36 52.04 -13.12
CA ALA A 699 -11.53 53.04 -12.04
C ALA A 699 -12.55 52.86 -10.87
N ALA A 700 -11.96 52.74 -9.67
CA ALA A 700 -12.32 53.42 -8.41
C ALA A 700 -13.44 52.89 -7.46
N SER A 701 -13.34 53.36 -6.21
CA SER A 701 -14.09 53.04 -4.97
C SER A 701 -13.69 51.73 -4.25
N CYS A 702 -13.52 51.69 -2.92
CA CYS A 702 -13.46 52.79 -1.94
C CYS A 702 -12.53 52.44 -0.75
N ARG A 703 -12.04 53.47 -0.05
CA ARG A 703 -11.34 53.35 1.25
C ARG A 703 -12.33 53.40 2.43
N ASP A 704 -11.77 53.25 3.63
CA ASP A 704 -12.29 53.66 4.94
C ASP A 704 -13.44 52.87 5.56
N ARG A 705 -13.06 51.87 6.36
CA ARG A 705 -13.31 51.75 7.82
C ARG A 705 -12.50 50.56 8.35
N GLY A 706 -11.96 50.58 9.56
CA GLY A 706 -11.97 51.62 10.61
C GLY A 706 -11.68 50.93 11.96
N GLU A 707 -10.78 51.48 12.76
CA GLU A 707 -10.29 50.81 13.98
C GLU A 707 -11.37 50.67 15.07
N ALA A 708 -11.39 49.52 15.74
CA ALA A 708 -12.11 49.33 17.00
C ALA A 708 -11.38 48.25 17.84
N ALA A 709 -10.51 48.69 18.75
CA ALA A 709 -9.85 47.79 19.69
C ALA A 709 -10.73 47.53 20.92
N MET A 710 -10.74 46.29 21.42
CA MET A 710 -11.15 45.97 22.78
C MET A 710 -10.19 44.94 23.38
N ALA A 711 -9.73 45.21 24.60
CA ALA A 711 -8.87 44.31 25.36
C ALA A 711 -9.69 43.21 26.06
N VAL A 712 -9.08 42.03 26.21
CA VAL A 712 -9.59 40.92 27.04
C VAL A 712 -8.51 40.54 28.03
N ALA A 713 -8.89 40.33 29.30
CA ALA A 713 -7.95 40.07 30.39
C ALA A 713 -7.44 38.61 30.40
N PRO A 714 -6.19 38.37 30.85
CA PRO A 714 -5.64 37.02 30.97
C PRO A 714 -6.10 36.33 32.26
N GLY A 715 -6.55 35.06 32.18
CA GLY A 715 -6.76 34.23 33.38
C GLY A 715 -7.84 33.13 33.27
N ALA A 716 -7.66 32.12 32.40
CA ALA A 716 -8.55 30.95 32.36
C ALA A 716 -7.96 29.68 31.68
N CYS A 717 -6.69 29.32 31.93
CA CYS A 717 -6.04 28.16 31.28
C CYS A 717 -5.26 27.24 32.24
N GLU A 718 -5.90 26.68 33.28
CA GLU A 718 -5.25 25.71 34.18
C GLU A 718 -6.23 24.71 34.84
N ALA A 719 -6.96 23.92 34.03
CA ALA A 719 -7.97 22.98 34.54
C ALA A 719 -8.27 21.72 33.69
N LEU A 720 -7.39 21.29 32.77
CA LEU A 720 -7.61 20.08 31.94
C LEU A 720 -6.35 19.19 31.81
N SER A 721 -6.01 18.43 32.86
CA SER A 721 -4.88 17.47 32.83
C SER A 721 -5.03 16.33 33.86
N ALA A 722 -6.14 15.57 33.80
CA ALA A 722 -6.35 14.39 34.66
C ALA A 722 -7.19 13.26 34.01
N GLY A 723 -7.20 13.17 32.68
CA GLY A 723 -7.97 12.16 31.93
C GLY A 723 -7.29 10.79 31.87
N VAL A 724 -7.13 10.10 33.00
CA VAL A 724 -6.56 8.74 33.01
C VAL A 724 -7.54 7.77 32.36
N VAL A 725 -7.22 7.32 31.14
CA VAL A 725 -8.01 6.30 30.43
C VAL A 725 -7.95 5.00 31.23
N ALA A 726 -9.10 4.58 31.77
CA ALA A 726 -9.24 3.31 32.43
C ALA A 726 -8.97 2.17 31.43
N ARG A 727 -7.86 1.46 31.63
CA ARG A 727 -7.41 0.39 30.74
C ARG A 727 -8.44 -0.74 30.75
N GLU A 728 -9.13 -0.93 29.64
CA GLU A 728 -10.18 -1.96 29.51
C GLU A 728 -9.63 -3.34 29.93
N PRO A 729 -10.34 -4.08 30.81
CA PRO A 729 -9.83 -5.34 31.34
C PRO A 729 -9.66 -6.35 30.21
N ALA A 730 -8.44 -6.88 30.06
CA ALA A 730 -8.14 -7.82 29.00
C ALA A 730 -9.10 -9.03 29.06
N PRO A 731 -9.63 -9.50 27.91
CA PRO A 731 -10.60 -10.60 27.88
C PRO A 731 -10.01 -11.85 28.55
N ALA A 732 -10.81 -12.47 29.42
CA ALA A 732 -10.40 -13.62 30.21
C ALA A 732 -10.10 -14.83 29.30
N ARG A 733 -9.02 -15.56 29.61
CA ARG A 733 -8.43 -16.60 28.76
C ARG A 733 -8.38 -17.94 29.49
N PRO A 734 -8.39 -19.08 28.77
CA PRO A 734 -8.09 -20.36 29.38
C PRO A 734 -6.70 -20.33 30.03
N GLY A 735 -6.61 -20.81 31.27
CA GLY A 735 -5.38 -20.83 32.05
C GLY A 735 -4.60 -22.12 31.83
N LEU A 736 -3.31 -22.02 31.49
CA LEU A 736 -2.35 -23.12 31.51
C LEU A 736 -1.52 -23.03 32.80
N SER A 737 -1.58 -24.05 33.64
CA SER A 737 -0.69 -24.21 34.79
C SER A 737 0.18 -25.44 34.61
N CYS A 738 1.50 -25.29 34.76
CA CYS A 738 2.47 -26.36 34.58
C CYS A 738 3.43 -26.36 35.78
N ARG A 739 3.62 -27.51 36.44
CA ARG A 739 4.55 -27.65 37.58
C ARG A 739 5.70 -28.60 37.24
N PRO A 740 6.94 -28.34 37.68
CA PRO A 740 8.05 -29.29 37.57
C PRO A 740 7.72 -30.65 38.20
N VAL A 741 8.15 -31.72 37.53
CA VAL A 741 8.07 -33.11 37.99
C VAL A 741 9.43 -33.77 37.77
N GLY A 742 10.05 -34.22 38.87
CA GLY A 742 11.43 -34.70 38.88
C GLY A 742 12.46 -33.57 38.74
N GLU A 743 13.73 -33.91 38.88
CA GLU A 743 14.84 -32.99 38.62
C GLU A 743 15.04 -32.77 37.10
N PRO A 744 15.63 -31.64 36.67
CA PRO A 744 16.01 -31.45 35.27
C PRO A 744 17.07 -32.48 34.85
N SER A 745 16.77 -33.31 33.85
CA SER A 745 17.77 -34.23 33.31
C SER A 745 18.60 -33.54 32.22
N PRO A 746 19.91 -33.86 32.10
CA PRO A 746 20.68 -33.52 30.92
C PRO A 746 20.02 -34.07 29.66
N ARG A 747 19.99 -33.27 28.60
CA ARG A 747 19.63 -33.73 27.27
C ARG A 747 20.74 -34.66 26.78
N ALA A 748 20.39 -35.80 26.19
CA ALA A 748 21.37 -36.78 25.73
C ALA A 748 22.30 -36.15 24.69
N ALA A 749 23.60 -36.43 24.73
CA ALA A 749 24.57 -35.82 23.81
C ALA A 749 24.28 -36.12 22.32
N GLU A 750 23.56 -37.21 22.03
CA GLU A 750 23.04 -37.58 20.70
C GLU A 750 22.09 -36.52 20.10
N ASP A 751 21.44 -35.71 20.93
CA ASP A 751 20.54 -34.62 20.52
C ASP A 751 21.29 -33.30 20.21
N VAL A 752 22.62 -33.27 20.37
CA VAL A 752 23.47 -32.14 19.97
C VAL A 752 24.13 -32.49 18.64
N VAL A 753 23.83 -31.73 17.58
CA VAL A 753 24.54 -31.84 16.30
C VAL A 753 26.00 -31.44 16.54
N GLY A 754 26.89 -32.43 16.63
CA GLY A 754 28.28 -32.25 17.03
C GLY A 754 29.06 -31.28 16.15
N GLU A 755 29.98 -30.54 16.80
CA GLU A 755 30.94 -29.55 16.25
C GLU A 755 30.67 -29.07 14.82
N THR A 756 29.78 -28.07 14.71
CA THR A 756 29.51 -27.18 13.56
C THR A 756 29.96 -27.73 12.20
N PRO A 757 29.20 -28.65 11.57
CA PRO A 757 29.51 -29.14 10.24
C PRO A 757 29.58 -27.97 9.23
N PRO A 758 30.56 -27.94 8.32
CA PRO A 758 31.00 -26.70 7.66
C PRO A 758 30.01 -26.09 6.67
N LYS A 759 28.89 -26.75 6.38
CA LYS A 759 27.72 -26.20 5.67
C LYS A 759 26.43 -26.76 6.25
N VAL A 760 25.65 -25.89 6.86
CA VAL A 760 24.31 -26.14 7.41
C VAL A 760 23.32 -25.19 6.73
N GLN A 761 22.12 -25.67 6.42
CA GLN A 761 20.98 -24.82 6.13
C GLN A 761 19.90 -25.01 7.20
N THR A 762 19.51 -23.93 7.87
CA THR A 762 18.42 -23.93 8.85
C THR A 762 17.10 -23.56 8.17
N VAL A 763 16.06 -24.35 8.44
CA VAL A 763 14.68 -24.11 8.03
C VAL A 763 13.88 -23.74 9.29
N VAL A 764 13.55 -22.46 9.43
CA VAL A 764 12.76 -21.95 10.56
C VAL A 764 11.28 -22.15 10.27
N THR A 765 10.55 -22.79 11.18
CA THR A 765 9.13 -23.11 11.01
C THR A 765 8.20 -21.96 11.42
N GLY A 766 6.94 -22.04 10.98
CA GLY A 766 5.88 -21.12 11.42
C GLY A 766 5.76 -21.02 12.94
N TRP A 767 5.94 -22.13 13.65
CA TRP A 767 5.84 -22.26 15.11
C TRP A 767 7.18 -22.08 15.86
N GLY A 768 8.21 -21.53 15.20
CA GLY A 768 9.48 -21.14 15.83
C GLY A 768 10.36 -22.33 16.22
N GLU A 769 10.33 -23.39 15.44
CA GLU A 769 11.24 -24.53 15.54
C GLU A 769 12.27 -24.45 14.41
N GLU A 770 13.45 -25.03 14.63
CA GLU A 770 14.51 -25.11 13.63
C GLU A 770 14.68 -26.55 13.17
N MET A 771 14.57 -26.77 11.87
CA MET A 771 14.95 -28.02 11.21
C MET A 771 16.25 -27.77 10.44
N VAL A 772 17.15 -28.74 10.43
CA VAL A 772 18.54 -28.52 10.04
C VAL A 772 18.89 -29.48 8.92
N VAL A 773 19.09 -28.97 7.70
CA VAL A 773 19.63 -29.75 6.60
C VAL A 773 21.15 -29.75 6.75
N VAL A 774 21.67 -30.88 7.21
CA VAL A 774 23.10 -31.14 7.36
C VAL A 774 23.58 -31.83 6.09
N ARG A 775 24.56 -31.25 5.40
CA ARG A 775 25.31 -32.02 4.40
C ARG A 775 26.23 -32.99 5.13
N ASP A 776 26.13 -34.27 4.83
CA ASP A 776 26.92 -35.28 5.51
C ASP A 776 28.41 -35.15 5.16
N ARG A 777 29.26 -35.56 6.11
CA ARG A 777 30.70 -35.68 5.86
C ARG A 777 30.90 -36.86 4.92
N GLU A 778 31.67 -36.63 3.86
CA GLU A 778 32.07 -37.68 2.91
C GLU A 778 32.81 -38.78 3.68
N GLU A 779 32.13 -39.92 3.89
CA GLU A 779 32.70 -41.07 4.56
C GLU A 779 33.88 -41.57 3.69
N PRO A 780 35.09 -41.71 4.25
CA PRO A 780 36.27 -42.03 3.45
C PRO A 780 36.08 -43.42 2.85
N ALA A 781 35.84 -43.46 1.54
CA ALA A 781 35.49 -44.67 0.80
C ALA A 781 36.39 -45.84 1.21
N ALA A 782 35.75 -46.91 1.72
CA ALA A 782 36.44 -48.05 2.30
C ALA A 782 37.57 -48.54 1.37
N ALA A 783 38.76 -48.72 1.94
CA ALA A 783 39.94 -49.09 1.15
C ALA A 783 39.64 -50.38 0.37
N PRO A 784 39.94 -50.43 -0.94
CA PRO A 784 39.61 -51.60 -1.75
C PRO A 784 40.34 -52.83 -1.21
N SER A 785 39.58 -53.87 -0.90
CA SER A 785 40.13 -55.17 -0.50
C SER A 785 41.12 -55.67 -1.56
N PRO A 786 42.31 -56.18 -1.17
CA PRO A 786 43.29 -56.67 -2.13
C PRO A 786 42.75 -57.89 -2.89
N ASP A 787 42.87 -57.84 -4.21
CA ASP A 787 42.36 -58.86 -5.13
C ASP A 787 43.29 -60.10 -5.13
N PRO A 788 42.80 -61.33 -4.85
CA PRO A 788 43.67 -62.46 -4.55
C PRO A 788 44.30 -63.16 -5.78
N ASP A 789 43.71 -63.06 -6.97
CA ASP A 789 44.01 -63.95 -8.11
C ASP A 789 45.00 -63.38 -9.17
N SER A 790 46.01 -62.62 -8.72
CA SER A 790 47.04 -62.04 -9.61
C SER A 790 48.22 -62.99 -9.90
N ALA A 791 48.00 -64.03 -10.70
CA ALA A 791 49.06 -64.96 -11.16
C ALA A 791 49.67 -64.53 -12.53
N PRO A 792 51.00 -64.63 -12.73
CA PRO A 792 51.66 -64.20 -13.97
C PRO A 792 51.78 -65.30 -15.04
N PRO A 793 51.58 -64.99 -16.34
CA PRO A 793 51.92 -65.88 -17.46
C PRO A 793 53.18 -65.43 -18.23
N ASP A 794 54.09 -66.36 -18.51
CA ASP A 794 55.22 -66.17 -19.43
C ASP A 794 54.81 -66.33 -20.90
N GLY A 795 55.43 -65.56 -21.82
CA GLY A 795 55.23 -65.70 -23.27
C GLY A 795 56.25 -64.92 -24.13
N PRO A 796 56.73 -65.45 -25.28
CA PRO A 796 57.90 -64.89 -25.98
C PRO A 796 57.59 -63.79 -27.02
N PRO A 797 58.60 -63.05 -27.52
CA PRO A 797 58.39 -61.78 -28.23
C PRO A 797 58.12 -61.89 -29.74
N GLY A 798 57.22 -61.03 -30.23
CA GLY A 798 57.06 -60.66 -31.64
C GLY A 798 56.96 -59.13 -31.76
N THR A 799 57.66 -58.54 -32.74
CA THR A 799 57.83 -57.08 -32.90
C THR A 799 56.60 -56.37 -33.53
N PRO A 800 56.46 -55.02 -33.39
CA PRO A 800 55.16 -54.45 -33.03
C PRO A 800 54.50 -53.55 -34.09
N PRO A 801 53.17 -53.38 -33.99
CA PRO A 801 52.48 -52.21 -34.53
C PRO A 801 51.58 -51.50 -33.48
N GLY A 802 51.86 -50.23 -33.20
CA GLY A 802 50.94 -49.29 -32.53
C GLY A 802 50.70 -49.54 -31.03
N ALA A 803 51.23 -48.65 -30.17
CA ALA A 803 50.85 -48.64 -28.76
C ALA A 803 49.37 -48.23 -28.62
N PRO A 804 48.49 -49.06 -28.02
CA PRO A 804 47.14 -48.63 -27.70
C PRO A 804 47.18 -47.52 -26.63
N PRO A 805 46.23 -46.58 -26.63
CA PRO A 805 46.18 -45.55 -25.58
C PRO A 805 46.03 -46.24 -24.22
N ALA A 806 46.82 -45.78 -23.23
CA ALA A 806 46.76 -46.31 -21.88
C ALA A 806 45.32 -46.27 -21.36
N PRO A 807 44.82 -47.35 -20.72
CA PRO A 807 43.46 -47.36 -20.19
C PRO A 807 43.32 -46.18 -19.23
N SER A 808 42.37 -45.29 -19.53
CA SER A 808 42.11 -44.13 -18.67
C SER A 808 41.82 -44.64 -17.26
N PRO A 809 42.43 -44.06 -16.20
CA PRO A 809 42.13 -44.47 -14.84
C PRO A 809 40.61 -44.40 -14.64
N PRO A 810 39.99 -45.43 -14.03
CA PRO A 810 38.54 -45.53 -13.96
C PRO A 810 38.00 -44.23 -13.39
N ARG A 811 37.15 -43.55 -14.18
CA ARG A 811 36.54 -42.28 -13.76
C ARG A 811 35.84 -42.54 -12.45
N LYS A 812 36.38 -41.99 -11.35
CA LYS A 812 35.66 -41.95 -10.07
C LYS A 812 34.27 -41.37 -10.38
N GLY A 813 33.24 -42.16 -10.11
CA GLY A 813 31.86 -41.72 -10.30
C GLY A 813 31.63 -40.43 -9.49
N PRO A 814 30.67 -39.58 -9.89
CA PRO A 814 30.34 -38.41 -9.10
C PRO A 814 30.02 -38.85 -7.67
N THR A 815 30.85 -38.43 -6.71
CA THR A 815 30.69 -38.81 -5.31
C THR A 815 29.35 -38.26 -4.82
N LEU A 816 28.40 -39.15 -4.58
CA LEU A 816 27.05 -38.79 -4.15
C LEU A 816 27.16 -38.10 -2.78
N ARG A 817 26.81 -36.82 -2.75
CA ARG A 817 26.81 -36.01 -1.54
C ARG A 817 25.50 -36.25 -0.85
N THR A 818 25.48 -37.15 0.13
CA THR A 818 24.26 -37.36 0.93
C THR A 818 23.97 -36.12 1.76
N HIS A 819 22.68 -35.91 1.99
CA HIS A 819 22.17 -34.84 2.83
C HIS A 819 21.20 -35.44 3.83
N SER A 820 21.27 -34.98 5.07
CA SER A 820 20.41 -35.43 6.15
C SER A 820 19.53 -34.29 6.65
N LEU A 821 18.22 -34.50 6.70
CA LEU A 821 17.30 -33.64 7.44
C LEU A 821 17.32 -34.05 8.91
N VAL A 822 17.80 -33.17 9.78
CA VAL A 822 17.69 -33.30 11.23
C VAL A 822 16.50 -32.48 11.71
N PHE A 823 15.49 -33.12 12.28
CA PHE A 823 14.31 -32.45 12.82
C PHE A 823 13.79 -33.14 14.08
N ARG A 824 12.97 -32.45 14.87
CA ARG A 824 12.18 -33.04 15.96
C ARG A 824 10.73 -33.14 15.53
N ALA A 825 10.04 -34.22 15.92
CA ALA A 825 8.60 -34.30 15.76
C ALA A 825 7.88 -33.41 16.80
N PRO A 826 6.98 -32.50 16.39
CA PRO A 826 6.25 -31.66 17.34
C PRO A 826 5.33 -32.49 18.25
N PHE A 827 4.97 -31.94 19.41
CA PHE A 827 4.02 -32.51 20.39
C PHE A 827 4.42 -33.81 21.12
N ASP A 828 5.54 -34.46 20.75
CA ASP A 828 6.08 -35.53 21.60
C ASP A 828 7.11 -34.92 22.58
N PRO A 829 6.80 -34.84 23.89
CA PRO A 829 7.73 -34.29 24.88
C PRO A 829 9.01 -35.12 25.00
N ARG A 830 9.03 -36.39 24.56
CA ARG A 830 10.20 -37.28 24.53
C ARG A 830 10.93 -37.31 23.19
N ALA A 831 10.48 -36.55 22.18
CA ALA A 831 11.07 -36.62 20.85
C ALA A 831 12.55 -36.24 20.85
N ARG A 832 13.38 -37.22 20.48
CA ARG A 832 14.77 -37.03 20.06
C ARG A 832 14.80 -36.30 18.72
N LEU A 833 15.96 -35.77 18.34
CA LEU A 833 16.22 -35.42 16.95
C LEU A 833 16.22 -36.69 16.09
N VAL A 834 15.40 -36.69 15.04
CA VAL A 834 15.40 -37.71 14.00
C VAL A 834 16.26 -37.21 12.85
N ARG A 835 17.22 -38.03 12.41
CA ARG A 835 18.00 -37.83 11.19
C ARG A 835 17.35 -38.65 10.07
N LEU A 836 16.75 -37.99 9.10
CA LEU A 836 16.19 -38.60 7.89
C LEU A 836 17.12 -38.37 6.71
N ASP A 837 17.26 -39.36 5.83
CA ASP A 837 17.92 -39.16 4.53
C ASP A 837 17.10 -38.17 3.68
N ALA A 838 17.78 -37.18 3.14
CA ALA A 838 17.26 -36.11 2.29
C ALA A 838 18.04 -35.99 0.97
N THR A 839 18.85 -37.00 0.62
CA THR A 839 19.68 -37.03 -0.60
C THR A 839 18.81 -36.93 -1.87
N ASP A 840 17.74 -37.72 -1.93
CA ASP A 840 16.77 -37.74 -3.04
C ASP A 840 15.63 -36.71 -2.88
N ALA A 841 15.73 -35.79 -1.91
CA ALA A 841 14.71 -34.75 -1.69
C ALA A 841 14.92 -33.50 -2.57
N GLY A 842 15.98 -33.46 -3.37
CA GLY A 842 16.20 -32.48 -4.45
C GLY A 842 16.45 -31.03 -4.04
N PHE A 843 16.24 -30.65 -2.78
CA PHE A 843 16.20 -29.27 -2.27
C PHE A 843 17.49 -28.43 -2.44
N MET A 844 18.65 -29.02 -2.78
CA MET A 844 19.97 -28.51 -2.36
C MET A 844 21.01 -28.25 -3.47
N THR A 845 20.61 -27.79 -4.67
CA THR A 845 21.57 -27.47 -5.75
C THR A 845 21.31 -26.15 -6.49
N GLY A 846 22.06 -25.09 -6.14
CA GLY A 846 22.49 -24.08 -7.12
C GLY A 846 22.39 -22.60 -6.69
N SER A 847 21.27 -22.19 -6.12
CA SER A 847 20.95 -20.76 -5.90
C SER A 847 21.34 -20.27 -4.51
N THR A 848 22.30 -19.34 -4.42
CA THR A 848 22.63 -18.63 -3.16
C THR A 848 21.82 -17.35 -2.96
N ARG A 849 20.82 -17.06 -3.80
CA ARG A 849 20.20 -15.72 -3.89
C ARG A 849 18.70 -15.63 -3.65
N TYR A 850 17.91 -16.71 -3.71
CA TYR A 850 16.46 -16.60 -3.62
C TYR A 850 15.77 -17.68 -2.77
N ARG A 851 15.08 -17.18 -1.72
CA ARG A 851 14.06 -17.83 -0.87
C ARG A 851 14.56 -18.93 0.07
N SER A 852 14.26 -18.75 1.36
CA SER A 852 14.29 -19.86 2.34
C SER A 852 13.21 -20.89 2.01
N PRO A 853 13.45 -22.20 2.23
CA PRO A 853 12.40 -23.21 2.10
C PRO A 853 11.28 -22.96 3.12
N VAL A 854 10.04 -23.20 2.68
CA VAL A 854 8.83 -23.02 3.51
C VAL A 854 8.45 -24.34 4.14
N SER A 855 7.89 -24.30 5.36
CA SER A 855 7.35 -25.48 6.04
C SER A 855 5.93 -25.25 6.51
N ALA A 856 5.06 -26.24 6.28
CA ALA A 856 3.66 -26.24 6.69
C ALA A 856 3.40 -27.50 7.55
N PRO A 857 2.88 -27.36 8.79
CA PRO A 857 2.63 -28.52 9.65
C PRO A 857 1.30 -29.17 9.27
N LEU A 858 1.25 -30.50 9.37
CA LEU A 858 0.18 -31.33 8.82
C LEU A 858 -0.45 -32.19 9.92
N VAL A 859 -1.77 -32.36 9.91
CA VAL A 859 -2.48 -33.30 10.81
C VAL A 859 -3.17 -34.41 10.02
N GLY A 860 -3.01 -35.65 10.47
CA GLY A 860 -3.65 -36.84 9.89
C GLY A 860 -4.91 -37.32 10.62
N PRO A 861 -5.59 -38.35 10.07
CA PRO A 861 -6.89 -38.86 10.54
C PRO A 861 -6.93 -39.42 11.97
N ARG A 862 -5.79 -39.57 12.64
CA ARG A 862 -5.65 -40.06 14.02
C ARG A 862 -4.91 -39.07 14.92
N GLY A 863 -4.73 -37.82 14.48
CA GLY A 863 -3.91 -36.84 15.18
C GLY A 863 -2.40 -37.13 15.10
N GLU A 864 -1.96 -37.94 14.13
CA GLU A 864 -0.56 -37.96 13.72
C GLU A 864 -0.17 -36.61 13.10
N VAL A 865 1.09 -36.21 13.27
CA VAL A 865 1.59 -34.90 12.81
C VAL A 865 2.84 -35.09 11.98
N GLY A 866 2.90 -34.40 10.85
CA GLY A 866 4.04 -34.33 9.95
C GLY A 866 4.31 -32.89 9.50
N VAL A 867 5.29 -32.70 8.63
CA VAL A 867 5.65 -31.39 8.07
C VAL A 867 5.83 -31.53 6.57
N LEU A 868 5.16 -30.70 5.77
CA LEU A 868 5.49 -30.54 4.36
C LEU A 868 6.62 -29.52 4.25
N LEU A 869 7.65 -29.88 3.50
CA LEU A 869 8.79 -29.04 3.13
C LEU A 869 8.67 -28.63 1.67
N LEU A 870 8.75 -27.33 1.39
CA LEU A 870 8.61 -26.73 0.07
C LEU A 870 9.91 -25.98 -0.29
N GLY A 871 10.61 -26.43 -1.33
CA GLY A 871 11.83 -25.80 -1.83
C GLY A 871 11.75 -25.36 -3.29
N GLU A 872 12.84 -24.82 -3.84
CA GLU A 872 12.89 -24.32 -5.23
C GLU A 872 12.76 -25.45 -6.29
N SER A 873 13.25 -26.65 -5.94
CA SER A 873 13.47 -27.79 -6.84
C SER A 873 12.67 -29.06 -6.49
N GLY A 874 11.89 -29.04 -5.41
CA GLY A 874 11.16 -30.22 -4.93
C GLY A 874 10.29 -29.94 -3.70
N GLU A 875 9.51 -30.95 -3.32
CA GLU A 875 8.67 -30.98 -2.12
C GLU A 875 8.85 -32.31 -1.40
N ALA A 876 8.74 -32.36 -0.07
CA ALA A 876 8.80 -33.62 0.68
C ALA A 876 7.99 -33.58 1.98
N ILE A 877 7.41 -34.71 2.36
CA ILE A 877 6.71 -34.88 3.63
C ILE A 877 7.67 -35.50 4.65
N ALA A 878 8.01 -34.76 5.70
CA ALA A 878 8.74 -35.27 6.85
C ALA A 878 7.76 -35.84 7.89
N THR A 879 8.04 -37.05 8.35
CA THR A 879 7.32 -37.76 9.42
C THR A 879 8.33 -38.37 10.39
N PRO A 880 7.95 -38.75 11.63
CA PRO A 880 8.90 -39.31 12.62
C PRO A 880 9.65 -40.55 12.15
N SER A 881 9.16 -41.25 11.12
CA SER A 881 9.71 -42.50 10.59
C SER A 881 10.29 -42.42 9.17
N ALA A 882 10.02 -41.36 8.41
CA ALA A 882 10.42 -41.25 7.01
C ALA A 882 10.36 -39.81 6.48
N LEU A 883 11.25 -39.50 5.52
CA LEU A 883 11.06 -38.41 4.56
C LEU A 883 10.51 -39.01 3.27
N THR A 884 9.47 -38.41 2.69
CA THR A 884 8.88 -38.85 1.41
C THR A 884 8.90 -37.70 0.42
N SER A 885 9.84 -37.75 -0.53
CA SER A 885 9.87 -36.84 -1.69
C SER A 885 8.56 -36.95 -2.49
N LEU A 886 8.01 -35.82 -2.89
CA LEU A 886 6.88 -35.75 -3.83
C LEU A 886 7.41 -35.33 -5.22
N PRO A 887 6.68 -35.63 -6.32
CA PRO A 887 6.98 -35.03 -7.61
C PRO A 887 6.96 -33.51 -7.49
N SER A 888 7.90 -32.82 -8.12
CA SER A 888 7.97 -31.36 -8.07
C SER A 888 6.67 -30.73 -8.60
N TYR A 889 5.94 -30.07 -7.71
CA TYR A 889 4.95 -29.08 -8.14
C TYR A 889 5.68 -27.95 -8.89
N GLU A 890 5.00 -27.24 -9.81
CA GLU A 890 5.61 -26.12 -10.55
C GLU A 890 5.12 -24.78 -9.98
N PRO A 891 5.73 -24.21 -8.92
CA PRO A 891 5.09 -23.24 -8.04
C PRO A 891 5.66 -21.83 -8.24
N ARG A 892 6.28 -21.57 -9.41
CA ARG A 892 7.36 -20.60 -9.66
C ARG A 892 7.08 -19.09 -9.40
N ARG A 893 5.97 -18.71 -8.76
CA ARG A 893 5.64 -17.29 -8.47
C ARG A 893 4.97 -16.98 -7.12
N TYR A 894 4.41 -17.92 -6.37
CA TYR A 894 3.32 -17.57 -5.42
C TYR A 894 3.54 -17.78 -3.92
N SER A 895 4.57 -18.49 -3.46
CA SER A 895 4.83 -18.58 -2.01
C SER A 895 5.15 -17.18 -1.44
N ASN A 896 4.41 -16.78 -0.40
CA ASN A 896 4.70 -15.62 0.44
C ASN A 896 5.24 -16.13 1.79
N GLU A 897 5.95 -15.30 2.56
CA GLU A 897 6.48 -15.74 3.87
C GLU A 897 5.35 -16.11 4.86
N ARG A 898 4.15 -15.59 4.64
CA ARG A 898 2.93 -15.95 5.39
C ARG A 898 2.45 -17.38 5.14
N SER A 899 2.88 -18.03 4.06
CA SER A 899 2.57 -19.44 3.76
C SER A 899 3.18 -20.38 4.83
N ALA A 900 4.18 -19.94 5.60
CA ALA A 900 4.73 -20.70 6.72
C ALA A 900 3.77 -20.85 7.92
N THR A 901 2.60 -20.17 7.94
CA THR A 901 1.61 -20.30 9.02
C THR A 901 0.35 -21.07 8.64
N THR A 902 0.19 -21.52 7.40
CA THR A 902 -0.97 -22.34 7.01
C THR A 902 -0.75 -23.80 7.40
N THR A 903 -1.80 -24.44 7.91
CA THR A 903 -1.76 -25.83 8.38
C THR A 903 -2.51 -26.74 7.40
N GLY A 904 -1.99 -27.96 7.24
CA GLY A 904 -2.46 -28.91 6.23
C GLY A 904 -3.04 -30.21 6.81
N LEU A 905 -3.62 -31.03 5.93
CA LEU A 905 -4.09 -32.38 6.25
C LEU A 905 -3.20 -33.44 5.60
N MET A 906 -2.87 -34.50 6.34
CA MET A 906 -2.36 -35.74 5.76
C MET A 906 -3.53 -36.60 5.30
N LEU A 907 -3.60 -36.89 4.00
CA LEU A 907 -4.71 -37.61 3.36
C LEU A 907 -4.40 -39.09 3.10
N GLY A 908 -3.17 -39.52 3.36
CA GLY A 908 -2.68 -40.88 3.13
C GLY A 908 -1.19 -40.89 2.82
N ALA A 909 -0.65 -42.06 2.48
CA ALA A 909 0.75 -42.20 2.07
C ALA A 909 1.08 -41.29 0.88
N GLY A 910 1.98 -40.34 1.08
CA GLY A 910 2.39 -39.39 0.04
C GLY A 910 1.34 -38.37 -0.40
N ARG A 911 0.18 -38.22 0.28
CA ARG A 911 -0.84 -37.21 -0.09
C ARG A 911 -1.12 -36.24 1.04
N VAL A 912 -1.08 -34.95 0.73
CA VAL A 912 -1.42 -33.87 1.64
C VAL A 912 -2.35 -32.86 0.98
N SER A 913 -3.05 -32.07 1.79
CA SER A 913 -3.81 -30.92 1.32
C SER A 913 -3.55 -29.69 2.18
N LEU A 914 -3.43 -28.53 1.54
CA LEU A 914 -3.12 -27.24 2.17
C LEU A 914 -4.23 -26.22 1.88
N LEU A 915 -4.32 -25.21 2.75
CA LEU A 915 -4.85 -23.91 2.36
C LEU A 915 -3.71 -23.07 1.77
N GLY A 916 -3.65 -22.99 0.44
CA GLY A 916 -2.74 -22.13 -0.29
C GLY A 916 -3.30 -20.72 -0.48
N GLU A 917 -2.41 -19.74 -0.66
CA GLU A 917 -2.78 -18.36 -1.00
C GLU A 917 -2.19 -17.98 -2.36
N LYS A 918 -3.05 -17.63 -3.32
CA LYS A 918 -2.62 -17.22 -4.66
C LYS A 918 -3.42 -16.00 -5.09
N ASN A 919 -2.72 -14.95 -5.54
CA ASN A 919 -3.31 -13.64 -5.85
C ASN A 919 -4.24 -13.13 -4.72
N ARG A 920 -3.75 -13.19 -3.47
CA ARG A 920 -4.44 -12.88 -2.19
C ARG A 920 -5.65 -13.77 -1.83
N ARG A 921 -6.03 -14.77 -2.63
CA ARG A 921 -7.24 -15.59 -2.42
C ARG A 921 -6.90 -17.01 -1.94
N LEU A 922 -7.81 -17.63 -1.19
CA LEU A 922 -7.61 -18.95 -0.59
C LEU A 922 -8.08 -20.10 -1.48
N TYR A 923 -7.22 -21.11 -1.61
CA TYR A 923 -7.46 -22.32 -2.39
C TYR A 923 -7.17 -23.58 -1.57
N LEU A 924 -7.86 -24.68 -1.90
CA LEU A 924 -7.44 -26.02 -1.52
C LEU A 924 -6.43 -26.51 -2.55
N GLU A 925 -5.22 -26.77 -2.08
CA GLU A 925 -4.14 -27.40 -2.86
C GLU A 925 -4.05 -28.86 -2.43
N GLU A 926 -3.80 -29.79 -3.35
CA GLU A 926 -3.50 -31.21 -3.05
C GLU A 926 -2.16 -31.58 -3.68
N HIS A 927 -1.22 -32.04 -2.86
CA HIS A 927 0.11 -32.47 -3.28
C HIS A 927 0.23 -34.00 -3.13
N GLY A 928 0.95 -34.65 -4.03
CA GLY A 928 1.24 -36.08 -3.95
C GLY A 928 1.67 -36.71 -5.28
N PRO A 929 1.80 -38.06 -5.34
CA PRO A 929 2.35 -38.78 -6.49
C PRO A 929 1.41 -38.90 -7.71
N GLY A 930 0.20 -38.35 -7.64
CA GLY A 930 -0.79 -38.43 -8.72
C GLY A 930 -0.76 -37.25 -9.69
N VAL A 931 -1.55 -37.34 -10.76
CA VAL A 931 -1.84 -36.18 -11.62
C VAL A 931 -2.48 -35.08 -10.77
N GLN A 932 -1.89 -33.89 -10.79
CA GLN A 932 -2.31 -32.75 -9.96
C GLN A 932 -3.74 -32.32 -10.31
N GLN A 933 -4.56 -32.08 -9.28
CA GLN A 933 -5.90 -31.53 -9.47
C GLN A 933 -5.83 -30.00 -9.63
N PRO A 934 -6.73 -29.38 -10.41
CA PRO A 934 -6.81 -27.93 -10.49
C PRO A 934 -7.14 -27.33 -9.12
N LEU A 935 -6.54 -26.18 -8.80
CA LEU A 935 -6.74 -25.44 -7.57
C LEU A 935 -8.24 -25.16 -7.34
N ARG A 936 -8.77 -25.61 -6.21
CA ARG A 936 -10.18 -25.42 -5.84
C ARG A 936 -10.31 -24.15 -5.01
N GLY A 937 -11.12 -23.18 -5.41
CA GLY A 937 -11.36 -21.98 -4.60
C GLY A 937 -12.07 -22.33 -3.29
N VAL A 938 -11.61 -21.77 -2.17
CA VAL A 938 -12.16 -22.05 -0.83
C VAL A 938 -12.62 -20.79 -0.11
N GLY A 939 -12.01 -19.64 -0.40
CA GLY A 939 -12.34 -18.40 0.30
C GLY A 939 -12.00 -17.13 -0.47
N VAL A 940 -12.48 -16.03 0.10
CA VAL A 940 -12.39 -14.68 -0.47
C VAL A 940 -10.95 -14.17 -0.50
N ASP A 941 -10.77 -12.99 -1.10
CA ASP A 941 -9.52 -12.23 -0.96
C ASP A 941 -9.22 -11.99 0.53
N ARG A 942 -7.99 -12.30 0.97
CA ARG A 942 -7.57 -12.15 2.36
C ARG A 942 -7.31 -10.71 2.76
N GLU A 943 -7.33 -9.74 1.84
CA GLU A 943 -7.18 -8.32 2.15
C GLU A 943 -8.14 -7.80 3.25
N PRO A 944 -9.48 -7.98 3.16
CA PRO A 944 -10.42 -7.70 4.24
C PRO A 944 -10.30 -8.65 5.45
N PHE A 945 -9.55 -9.76 5.35
CA PHE A 945 -9.47 -10.84 6.33
C PHE A 945 -8.04 -11.07 6.84
N ARG A 946 -7.15 -10.06 6.77
CA ARG A 946 -5.72 -10.21 7.11
C ARG A 946 -5.47 -10.71 8.55
N GLU A 947 -6.43 -10.51 9.46
CA GLU A 947 -6.39 -11.01 10.84
C GLU A 947 -7.10 -12.37 11.05
N ARG A 948 -7.99 -12.80 10.16
CA ARG A 948 -8.74 -14.06 10.36
C ARG A 948 -7.91 -15.25 9.93
N THR A 949 -7.70 -16.16 10.88
CA THR A 949 -6.93 -17.37 10.65
C THR A 949 -7.88 -18.48 10.20
N MET A 950 -7.58 -19.09 9.05
CA MET A 950 -8.29 -20.25 8.55
C MET A 950 -7.35 -21.44 8.57
N VAL A 951 -7.83 -22.56 9.13
CA VAL A 951 -7.10 -23.82 9.24
C VAL A 951 -7.93 -24.95 8.65
N LEU A 952 -7.27 -25.94 8.06
CA LEU A 952 -7.94 -27.18 7.71
C LEU A 952 -8.18 -28.02 8.97
N ALA A 953 -9.29 -28.74 8.97
CA ALA A 953 -9.57 -29.78 9.94
C ALA A 953 -10.08 -31.06 9.28
N LEU A 954 -9.91 -32.16 10.00
CA LEU A 954 -10.30 -33.50 9.61
C LEU A 954 -11.15 -34.10 10.73
N ARG A 955 -12.33 -34.59 10.40
CA ARG A 955 -13.27 -35.17 11.36
C ARG A 955 -13.05 -36.67 11.50
N GLU A 956 -13.50 -37.27 12.61
CA GLU A 956 -13.33 -38.71 12.88
C GLU A 956 -13.93 -39.64 11.79
N ASP A 957 -14.86 -39.15 10.97
CA ASP A 957 -15.44 -39.86 9.80
C ASP A 957 -14.69 -39.62 8.47
N GLY A 958 -13.56 -38.91 8.51
CA GLY A 958 -12.78 -38.53 7.33
C GLY A 958 -13.32 -37.31 6.56
N ALA A 959 -14.40 -36.67 7.03
CA ALA A 959 -14.86 -35.42 6.43
C ALA A 959 -13.82 -34.31 6.64
N ARG A 960 -13.53 -33.54 5.58
CA ARG A 960 -12.62 -32.39 5.63
C ARG A 960 -13.42 -31.11 5.89
N GLY A 961 -12.79 -30.10 6.45
CA GLY A 961 -13.42 -28.80 6.70
C GLY A 961 -12.43 -27.67 6.87
N VAL A 962 -12.95 -26.45 6.89
CA VAL A 962 -12.21 -25.20 7.14
C VAL A 962 -12.79 -24.56 8.38
N LEU A 963 -11.99 -24.40 9.44
CA LEU A 963 -12.37 -23.59 10.60
C LEU A 963 -12.05 -22.13 10.31
N VAL A 964 -12.99 -21.24 10.65
CA VAL A 964 -12.79 -19.79 10.62
C VAL A 964 -12.56 -19.32 12.05
N LEU A 965 -11.36 -18.80 12.32
CA LEU A 965 -10.94 -18.28 13.62
C LEU A 965 -10.93 -16.75 13.59
N ASP A 966 -11.70 -16.17 14.52
CA ASP A 966 -11.86 -14.73 14.74
C ASP A 966 -11.04 -14.29 15.96
N GLY A 967 -10.50 -13.07 15.91
CA GLY A 967 -9.83 -12.43 17.05
C GLY A 967 -8.37 -12.83 17.28
N LYS A 968 -7.80 -12.32 18.39
CA LYS A 968 -6.38 -12.48 18.76
C LYS A 968 -6.10 -13.68 19.66
N ALA A 969 -7.14 -14.27 20.23
CA ALA A 969 -7.20 -15.68 20.60
C ALA A 969 -8.04 -16.39 19.52
N PRO A 970 -7.85 -17.70 19.25
CA PRO A 970 -8.52 -18.37 18.14
C PRO A 970 -9.99 -18.72 18.46
N GLU A 971 -10.88 -17.72 18.48
CA GLU A 971 -12.31 -17.94 18.70
C GLU A 971 -12.98 -18.44 17.40
N THR A 972 -13.47 -19.67 17.35
CA THR A 972 -14.18 -20.15 16.14
C THR A 972 -15.49 -19.41 15.92
N ALA A 973 -15.63 -18.79 14.74
CA ALA A 973 -16.94 -18.49 14.17
C ALA A 973 -17.68 -19.80 13.80
N GLY A 974 -16.93 -20.80 13.31
CA GLY A 974 -17.44 -22.15 13.02
C GLY A 974 -16.56 -22.92 12.03
N VAL A 975 -17.13 -23.96 11.43
CA VAL A 975 -16.51 -24.81 10.39
C VAL A 975 -17.42 -24.98 9.17
N ALA A 976 -16.87 -24.80 7.98
CA ALA A 976 -17.50 -25.25 6.74
C ALA A 976 -16.94 -26.64 6.38
N ARG A 977 -17.79 -27.64 6.14
CA ARG A 977 -17.35 -28.94 5.60
C ARG A 977 -16.97 -28.73 4.12
N LEU A 978 -15.88 -29.32 3.68
CA LEU A 978 -15.49 -29.34 2.27
C LEU A 978 -16.10 -30.58 1.61
N ASP A 979 -17.04 -30.37 0.70
CA ASP A 979 -17.52 -31.39 -0.22
C ASP A 979 -16.62 -31.50 -1.47
N ALA A 980 -16.54 -32.71 -2.04
CA ALA A 980 -15.67 -33.02 -3.17
C ALA A 980 -16.22 -32.57 -4.54
N ALA A 981 -17.51 -32.26 -4.63
CA ALA A 981 -18.17 -31.69 -5.80
C ALA A 981 -18.70 -30.28 -5.55
N GLU A 982 -19.28 -30.02 -4.37
CA GLU A 982 -19.99 -28.77 -4.04
C GLU A 982 -19.15 -27.74 -3.26
N GLY A 983 -17.92 -28.07 -2.84
CA GLY A 983 -17.04 -27.14 -2.12
C GLY A 983 -17.47 -26.88 -0.66
N PRO A 984 -17.20 -25.70 -0.07
CA PRO A 984 -17.56 -25.42 1.32
C PRO A 984 -19.07 -25.34 1.54
N THR A 985 -19.60 -26.26 2.37
CA THR A 985 -20.99 -26.23 2.86
C THR A 985 -21.20 -25.06 3.83
N ALA A 986 -22.46 -24.78 4.18
CA ALA A 986 -22.81 -23.84 5.25
C ALA A 986 -21.95 -24.02 6.52
N VAL A 987 -21.62 -22.89 7.18
CA VAL A 987 -20.84 -22.88 8.43
C VAL A 987 -21.65 -23.49 9.57
N GLU A 988 -21.15 -24.58 10.14
CA GLU A 988 -21.59 -25.13 11.41
C GLU A 988 -20.92 -24.38 12.56
N ARG A 989 -21.72 -23.86 13.51
CA ARG A 989 -21.18 -23.16 14.68
C ARG A 989 -20.52 -24.15 15.65
N LEU A 990 -19.29 -23.83 16.05
CA LEU A 990 -18.49 -24.61 17.02
C LEU A 990 -18.41 -23.92 18.40
N ALA A 991 -17.90 -24.65 19.39
CA ALA A 991 -17.69 -24.12 20.75
C ALA A 991 -16.64 -22.99 20.78
N PRO A 992 -16.85 -21.88 21.51
CA PRO A 992 -15.86 -20.81 21.58
C PRO A 992 -14.62 -21.21 22.41
N TRP A 993 -13.49 -20.56 22.13
CA TRP A 993 -12.18 -20.84 22.75
C TRP A 993 -12.19 -20.73 24.29
N SER A 994 -13.08 -19.93 24.87
CA SER A 994 -13.31 -19.85 26.31
C SER A 994 -13.69 -21.19 26.97
N THR A 995 -14.21 -22.15 26.21
CA THR A 995 -14.56 -23.51 26.67
C THR A 995 -13.40 -24.51 26.70
N LEU A 996 -12.18 -24.09 26.33
CA LEU A 996 -11.00 -24.93 26.18
C LEU A 996 -10.65 -25.72 27.45
N THR A 997 -10.57 -27.03 27.31
CA THR A 997 -10.19 -28.00 28.36
C THR A 997 -9.11 -28.95 27.85
N ALA A 998 -8.38 -29.61 28.76
CA ALA A 998 -7.42 -30.64 28.41
C ALA A 998 -8.09 -31.86 27.73
N GLY A 999 -7.43 -32.49 26.75
CA GLY A 999 -8.00 -33.60 25.96
C GLY A 999 -8.28 -34.88 26.74
N ASP A 1000 -7.61 -35.07 27.88
CA ASP A 1000 -7.81 -36.19 28.79
C ASP A 1000 -8.97 -35.98 29.80
N ASP A 1001 -9.58 -34.79 29.83
CA ASP A 1001 -10.77 -34.49 30.62
C ASP A 1001 -11.92 -35.48 30.32
N PRO A 1002 -12.63 -36.04 31.32
CA PRO A 1002 -13.76 -36.94 31.09
C PRO A 1002 -14.84 -36.38 30.14
N ARG A 1003 -15.03 -35.05 30.09
CA ARG A 1003 -15.95 -34.36 29.18
C ARG A 1003 -15.48 -34.43 27.72
N CYS A 1004 -14.16 -34.37 27.50
CA CYS A 1004 -13.54 -34.60 26.18
C CYS A 1004 -13.57 -36.08 25.73
N LYS A 1005 -13.84 -37.02 26.66
CA LYS A 1005 -14.04 -38.46 26.36
C LYS A 1005 -15.52 -38.80 26.13
N ALA A 1006 -16.43 -38.22 26.92
CA ALA A 1006 -17.87 -38.38 26.76
C ALA A 1006 -18.41 -37.67 25.50
N GLY A 1007 -17.75 -36.59 25.05
CA GLY A 1007 -18.15 -35.75 23.92
C GLY A 1007 -18.00 -36.35 22.51
N ARG A 1008 -18.29 -37.65 22.30
CA ARG A 1008 -18.55 -38.19 20.96
C ARG A 1008 -19.95 -37.80 20.49
N GLU A 1009 -20.10 -36.50 20.20
CA GLU A 1009 -21.35 -35.91 19.71
C GLU A 1009 -21.77 -36.56 18.37
N PRO A 1010 -23.08 -36.76 18.10
CA PRO A 1010 -23.57 -37.24 16.80
C PRO A 1010 -23.15 -36.29 15.67
N GLY A 1011 -22.16 -36.73 14.88
CA GLY A 1011 -21.48 -35.92 13.85
C GLY A 1011 -19.96 -35.94 13.97
N GLY A 1012 -19.40 -36.22 15.14
CA GLY A 1012 -17.96 -36.28 15.38
C GLY A 1012 -17.29 -34.92 15.56
N ALA A 1013 -16.15 -34.90 16.26
CA ALA A 1013 -15.36 -33.70 16.51
C ALA A 1013 -14.28 -33.48 15.44
N TRP A 1014 -13.91 -32.22 15.21
CA TRP A 1014 -12.96 -31.78 14.20
C TRP A 1014 -11.53 -31.71 14.76
N TRP A 1015 -10.62 -32.51 14.23
CA TRP A 1015 -9.19 -32.41 14.52
C TRP A 1015 -8.58 -31.28 13.70
N ALA A 1016 -8.10 -30.24 14.38
CA ALA A 1016 -7.50 -29.05 13.80
C ALA A 1016 -6.09 -28.82 14.35
N LEU A 1017 -5.20 -28.34 13.49
CA LEU A 1017 -3.85 -27.93 13.86
C LEU A 1017 -3.75 -26.41 13.71
N VAL A 1018 -3.42 -25.71 14.79
CA VAL A 1018 -3.49 -24.24 14.86
C VAL A 1018 -2.15 -23.67 15.29
N VAL A 1019 -1.58 -22.78 14.48
CA VAL A 1019 -0.48 -21.90 14.88
C VAL A 1019 -1.06 -20.80 15.77
N ILE A 1020 -0.51 -20.62 16.97
CA ILE A 1020 -1.00 -19.65 17.97
C ILE A 1020 0.09 -18.68 18.38
N GLU A 1021 -0.34 -17.49 18.82
CA GLU A 1021 0.45 -16.62 19.73
C GLU A 1021 0.10 -17.02 21.19
N PRO A 1022 0.93 -17.79 21.90
CA PRO A 1022 0.55 -18.37 23.19
C PRO A 1022 0.23 -17.30 24.25
N ALA A 1023 1.00 -16.21 24.25
CA ALA A 1023 0.81 -15.03 25.12
C ALA A 1023 -0.47 -14.23 24.84
N ARG A 1024 -1.22 -14.53 23.76
CA ARG A 1024 -2.56 -13.98 23.50
C ARG A 1024 -3.67 -15.02 23.63
N ALA A 1025 -3.41 -16.26 23.25
CA ALA A 1025 -4.39 -17.35 23.29
C ALA A 1025 -4.64 -17.92 24.70
N LEU A 1026 -3.64 -17.87 25.60
CA LEU A 1026 -3.71 -18.47 26.93
C LEU A 1026 -3.34 -17.45 28.02
N GLY A 1027 -3.75 -17.73 29.25
CA GLY A 1027 -3.11 -17.20 30.46
C GLY A 1027 -2.09 -18.23 30.98
N PHE A 1028 -0.94 -17.79 31.48
CA PHE A 1028 0.08 -18.68 32.05
C PHE A 1028 0.22 -18.48 33.56
N ASP A 1029 0.18 -19.57 34.31
CA ASP A 1029 0.44 -19.58 35.75
C ASP A 1029 1.96 -19.53 36.02
N THR A 1030 2.49 -18.31 36.05
CA THR A 1030 3.88 -18.03 36.39
C THR A 1030 4.24 -18.35 37.84
N ALA A 1031 3.27 -18.62 38.72
CA ALA A 1031 3.56 -19.12 40.07
C ALA A 1031 3.83 -20.63 40.09
N ALA A 1032 3.23 -21.39 39.16
CA ALA A 1032 3.51 -22.82 38.98
C ALA A 1032 4.84 -23.08 38.24
N LEU A 1033 5.24 -22.21 37.30
CA LEU A 1033 6.55 -22.27 36.64
C LEU A 1033 7.25 -20.89 36.62
N PRO A 1034 7.83 -20.44 37.75
CA PRO A 1034 8.47 -19.12 37.86
C PRO A 1034 9.63 -18.93 36.88
N GLY A 1035 9.73 -17.74 36.28
CA GLY A 1035 10.82 -17.39 35.36
C GLY A 1035 10.71 -18.02 33.96
N VAL A 1036 9.57 -18.62 33.60
CA VAL A 1036 9.26 -19.08 32.23
C VAL A 1036 8.14 -18.21 31.65
N GLU A 1037 8.33 -17.70 30.43
CA GLU A 1037 7.35 -16.83 29.76
C GLU A 1037 7.09 -17.28 28.31
N PHE A 1038 5.87 -17.07 27.82
CA PHE A 1038 5.51 -17.39 26.43
C PHE A 1038 6.21 -16.48 25.42
N SER A 1039 6.89 -17.08 24.43
CA SER A 1039 7.34 -16.37 23.23
C SER A 1039 6.18 -16.15 22.24
N ALA A 1040 6.44 -15.43 21.15
CA ALA A 1040 5.42 -15.02 20.18
C ALA A 1040 4.83 -16.15 19.30
N LYS A 1041 5.34 -17.38 19.36
CA LYS A 1041 4.99 -18.47 18.43
C LYS A 1041 4.78 -19.81 19.13
N GLY A 1042 3.82 -20.58 18.64
CA GLY A 1042 3.61 -21.97 19.03
C GLY A 1042 2.55 -22.68 18.18
N LEU A 1043 2.32 -23.95 18.50
CA LEU A 1043 1.43 -24.85 17.80
C LEU A 1043 0.51 -25.57 18.80
N ALA A 1044 -0.74 -25.79 18.45
CA ALA A 1044 -1.71 -26.53 19.26
C ALA A 1044 -2.48 -27.55 18.40
N LEU A 1045 -2.56 -28.79 18.88
CA LEU A 1045 -3.39 -29.84 18.31
C LEU A 1045 -4.69 -29.90 19.10
N LEU A 1046 -5.80 -29.69 18.40
CA LEU A 1046 -7.11 -29.43 18.99
C LEU A 1046 -8.16 -30.38 18.42
N ARG A 1047 -9.09 -30.82 19.27
CA ARG A 1047 -10.31 -31.53 18.88
C ARG A 1047 -11.51 -30.67 19.23
N TRP A 1048 -12.23 -30.21 18.21
CA TRP A 1048 -13.24 -29.16 18.29
C TRP A 1048 -14.65 -29.72 18.11
N GLY A 1049 -15.50 -29.59 19.13
CA GLY A 1049 -16.91 -30.00 19.10
C GLY A 1049 -17.87 -28.80 19.12
N ARG A 1050 -19.17 -29.08 19.21
CA ARG A 1050 -20.21 -28.04 19.38
C ARG A 1050 -20.26 -27.51 20.80
N ALA A 1051 -20.03 -28.37 21.80
CA ALA A 1051 -20.07 -27.98 23.21
C ALA A 1051 -18.71 -27.52 23.81
N ARG A 1052 -17.56 -28.04 23.34
CA ARG A 1052 -16.23 -27.76 23.92
C ARG A 1052 -15.09 -27.79 22.89
N VAL A 1053 -13.96 -27.18 23.26
CA VAL A 1053 -12.64 -27.37 22.63
C VAL A 1053 -11.75 -28.23 23.53
N CYS A 1054 -11.12 -29.25 22.97
CA CYS A 1054 -10.24 -30.17 23.69
C CYS A 1054 -8.79 -30.02 23.19
N MET A 1055 -7.87 -29.66 24.08
CA MET A 1055 -6.44 -29.53 23.77
C MET A 1055 -5.75 -30.89 23.93
N GLU A 1056 -5.44 -31.53 22.81
CA GLU A 1056 -4.82 -32.85 22.78
C GLU A 1056 -3.30 -32.75 22.92
N ALA A 1057 -2.70 -31.70 22.34
CA ALA A 1057 -1.29 -31.35 22.54
C ALA A 1057 -0.99 -29.86 22.30
N LEU A 1058 0.14 -29.41 22.87
CA LEU A 1058 0.66 -28.04 22.83
C LEU A 1058 2.18 -28.07 22.65
N ASP A 1059 2.71 -27.23 21.77
CA ASP A 1059 4.15 -27.12 21.50
C ASP A 1059 4.50 -25.65 21.25
N VAL A 1060 4.99 -24.96 22.27
CA VAL A 1060 5.15 -23.49 22.27
C VAL A 1060 6.59 -23.09 22.60
N ALA A 1061 7.10 -22.07 21.90
CA ALA A 1061 8.36 -21.44 22.26
C ALA A 1061 8.20 -20.61 23.54
N VAL A 1062 9.20 -20.67 24.42
CA VAL A 1062 9.23 -19.95 25.70
C VAL A 1062 10.65 -19.45 26.00
N SER A 1063 10.74 -18.37 26.76
CA SER A 1063 11.98 -17.98 27.44
C SER A 1063 12.06 -18.72 28.78
N ASP A 1064 13.23 -19.25 29.14
CA ASP A 1064 13.54 -19.74 30.49
C ASP A 1064 14.66 -18.90 31.10
N GLY A 1065 14.25 -17.99 32.00
CA GLY A 1065 15.10 -17.09 32.77
C GLY A 1065 15.56 -17.64 34.12
N ARG A 1066 15.26 -18.91 34.45
CA ARG A 1066 15.76 -19.56 35.68
C ARG A 1066 17.26 -19.89 35.62
N ARG A 1067 17.88 -19.74 34.45
CA ARG A 1067 19.32 -19.93 34.23
C ARG A 1067 20.07 -18.62 34.45
N GLY A 1068 21.13 -18.68 35.25
CA GLY A 1068 21.86 -17.50 35.70
C GLY A 1068 22.67 -16.79 34.60
N GLN A 1069 22.82 -15.47 34.79
CA GLN A 1069 23.70 -14.56 34.05
C GLN A 1069 23.38 -14.32 32.56
N GLY A 1070 22.47 -13.37 32.32
CA GLY A 1070 22.65 -12.36 31.27
C GLY A 1070 21.68 -12.43 30.08
N SER A 1071 21.20 -13.61 29.70
CA SER A 1071 20.23 -13.75 28.60
C SER A 1071 19.24 -14.87 28.90
N ALA A 1072 17.95 -14.62 28.64
CA ALA A 1072 16.91 -15.63 28.83
C ALA A 1072 17.05 -16.71 27.75
N SER A 1073 17.27 -17.96 28.16
CA SER A 1073 17.51 -19.05 27.23
C SER A 1073 16.25 -19.39 26.44
N SER A 1074 16.40 -19.69 25.14
CA SER A 1074 15.29 -20.20 24.33
C SER A 1074 15.01 -21.66 24.69
N ALA A 1075 13.74 -21.94 25.00
CA ALA A 1075 13.24 -23.27 25.32
C ALA A 1075 11.89 -23.50 24.64
N ARG A 1076 11.37 -24.73 24.74
CA ARG A 1076 10.01 -25.08 24.30
C ARG A 1076 9.26 -25.81 25.40
N LEU A 1077 8.02 -25.40 25.65
CA LEU A 1077 7.09 -26.14 26.49
C LEU A 1077 6.28 -27.06 25.58
N VAL A 1078 6.50 -28.37 25.71
CA VAL A 1078 5.81 -29.41 24.95
C VAL A 1078 4.93 -30.20 25.92
N ALA A 1079 3.64 -30.33 25.63
CA ALA A 1079 2.67 -31.02 26.48
C ALA A 1079 1.66 -31.83 25.64
N ARG A 1080 1.28 -33.01 26.14
CA ARG A 1080 0.33 -33.92 25.48
C ARG A 1080 -0.61 -34.57 26.52
N TRP A 1081 -1.91 -34.41 26.30
CA TRP A 1081 -2.96 -34.90 27.18
C TRP A 1081 -3.57 -36.18 26.61
N THR A 1082 -2.88 -37.31 26.82
CA THR A 1082 -3.31 -38.58 26.19
C THR A 1082 -4.58 -39.15 26.83
N GLY A 1083 -5.71 -38.97 26.14
CA GLY A 1083 -6.92 -39.75 26.40
C GLY A 1083 -6.67 -41.23 26.07
N GLY A 1084 -6.30 -42.04 27.07
CA GLY A 1084 -5.93 -43.44 26.91
C GLY A 1084 -6.96 -44.28 26.14
N ALA A 1085 -6.70 -44.48 24.84
CA ALA A 1085 -7.55 -45.21 23.91
C ALA A 1085 -7.06 -46.64 23.61
N GLY A 1086 -5.90 -47.05 24.14
CA GLY A 1086 -5.43 -48.43 24.11
C GLY A 1086 -6.22 -49.28 25.11
N GLY A 1087 -6.96 -50.28 24.62
CA GLY A 1087 -7.79 -51.14 25.47
C GLY A 1087 -6.95 -52.07 26.35
N GLY A 1088 -6.91 -51.81 27.66
CA GLY A 1088 -6.27 -52.67 28.67
C GLY A 1088 -6.58 -52.14 30.07
N ALA A 1089 -7.13 -52.99 30.94
CA ALA A 1089 -7.73 -52.53 32.19
C ALA A 1089 -6.71 -52.33 33.33
N GLN A 1090 -6.09 -51.14 33.39
CA GLN A 1090 -5.53 -50.58 34.63
C GLN A 1090 -5.95 -49.11 34.79
N LEU A 1091 -6.81 -48.81 35.76
CA LEU A 1091 -7.16 -47.44 36.15
C LEU A 1091 -6.03 -46.81 36.97
N GLY A 1092 -4.90 -46.51 36.31
CA GLY A 1092 -3.71 -45.93 36.92
C GLY A 1092 -3.34 -44.57 36.34
N SER A 1093 -4.11 -43.52 36.70
CA SER A 1093 -3.90 -42.10 36.33
C SER A 1093 -3.80 -41.78 34.83
N ALA A 1094 -4.62 -40.86 34.33
CA ALA A 1094 -4.35 -40.24 33.02
C ALA A 1094 -3.02 -39.49 33.12
N ARG A 1095 -2.03 -39.91 32.33
CA ARG A 1095 -0.71 -39.27 32.33
C ARG A 1095 -0.68 -38.17 31.28
N VAL A 1096 -0.75 -36.93 31.75
CA VAL A 1096 -0.25 -35.78 31.00
C VAL A 1096 1.25 -35.97 30.86
N GLU A 1097 1.73 -36.05 29.63
CA GLU A 1097 3.16 -36.06 29.38
C GLU A 1097 3.56 -34.68 28.89
N ALA A 1098 4.30 -33.95 29.71
CA ALA A 1098 4.82 -32.65 29.37
C ALA A 1098 6.29 -32.50 29.79
N SER A 1099 7.01 -31.65 29.09
CA SER A 1099 8.36 -31.23 29.49
C SER A 1099 8.73 -29.87 28.91
N LEU A 1100 9.50 -29.11 29.68
CA LEU A 1100 10.28 -27.99 29.16
C LEU A 1100 11.57 -28.55 28.56
N VAL A 1101 11.84 -28.24 27.29
CA VAL A 1101 13.00 -28.71 26.54
C VAL A 1101 13.85 -27.51 26.11
N SER A 1102 15.12 -27.53 26.48
CA SER A 1102 16.11 -26.51 26.10
C SER A 1102 17.24 -27.14 25.27
N ALA A 1103 18.32 -26.40 25.00
CA ALA A 1103 19.47 -26.94 24.25
C ALA A 1103 20.11 -28.15 24.95
N ASP A 1104 20.29 -28.05 26.28
CA ASP A 1104 21.14 -28.90 27.12
C ASP A 1104 20.41 -29.58 28.28
N LEU A 1105 19.24 -29.09 28.71
CA LEU A 1105 18.42 -29.71 29.77
C LEU A 1105 16.99 -30.00 29.31
N ARG A 1106 16.38 -31.00 29.94
CA ARG A 1106 14.96 -31.34 29.85
C ARG A 1106 14.34 -31.50 31.25
N GLN A 1107 13.30 -30.72 31.54
CA GLN A 1107 12.55 -30.78 32.80
C GLN A 1107 11.18 -31.42 32.55
N GLY A 1108 10.85 -32.49 33.27
CA GLY A 1108 9.49 -33.03 33.27
C GLY A 1108 8.48 -32.05 33.85
N LEU A 1109 7.26 -32.01 33.32
CA LEU A 1109 6.17 -31.15 33.77
C LEU A 1109 4.87 -31.94 33.95
N ALA A 1110 4.02 -31.52 34.88
CA ALA A 1110 2.59 -31.84 34.91
C ALA A 1110 1.79 -30.56 34.59
N CYS A 1111 0.96 -30.60 33.54
CA CYS A 1111 0.25 -29.43 33.03
C CYS A 1111 -1.28 -29.62 33.02
N THR A 1112 -2.02 -28.61 33.47
CA THR A 1112 -3.49 -28.55 33.47
C THR A 1112 -4.00 -27.34 32.68
N VAL A 1113 -5.18 -27.49 32.06
CA VAL A 1113 -5.87 -26.42 31.31
C VAL A 1113 -7.21 -26.13 31.98
N THR A 1114 -7.40 -24.89 32.43
CA THR A 1114 -8.59 -24.42 33.13
C THR A 1114 -9.42 -23.51 32.21
N PRO A 1115 -10.70 -23.83 31.92
CA PRO A 1115 -11.54 -23.01 31.05
C PRO A 1115 -11.97 -21.70 31.75
N VAL A 1116 -12.37 -20.71 30.94
CA VAL A 1116 -12.76 -19.38 31.44
C VAL A 1116 -14.01 -19.50 32.32
N GLY A 1117 -13.95 -18.89 33.50
CA GLY A 1117 -15.09 -18.87 34.44
C GLY A 1117 -15.34 -20.19 35.19
N ALA A 1118 -14.42 -21.17 35.12
CA ALA A 1118 -14.42 -22.24 36.10
C ALA A 1118 -14.27 -21.67 37.52
N PRO A 1119 -15.05 -22.13 38.51
CA PRO A 1119 -14.83 -21.72 39.89
C PRO A 1119 -13.44 -22.18 40.35
N GLU A 1120 -12.69 -21.30 40.98
CA GLU A 1120 -11.40 -21.64 41.61
C GLU A 1120 -11.65 -22.67 42.72
N GLU A 1121 -11.36 -23.95 42.46
CA GLU A 1121 -11.34 -24.99 43.49
C GLU A 1121 -10.17 -24.74 44.45
N ARG A 1122 -10.38 -23.81 45.37
CA ARG A 1122 -9.46 -23.55 46.48
C ARG A 1122 -9.24 -24.85 47.23
N PRO A 1123 -8.00 -25.37 47.29
CA PRO A 1123 -7.74 -26.65 47.93
C PRO A 1123 -8.18 -26.59 49.39
N ARG A 1124 -9.02 -27.55 49.80
CA ARG A 1124 -9.55 -27.62 51.17
C ARG A 1124 -8.37 -27.76 52.14
N ARG A 1125 -8.10 -26.68 52.90
CA ARG A 1125 -7.16 -26.72 54.04
C ARG A 1125 -7.66 -27.75 55.06
N GLY A 1126 -7.10 -28.96 55.04
CA GLY A 1126 -7.49 -30.05 55.93
C GLY A 1126 -6.60 -31.29 55.82
N GLU A 1127 -6.29 -31.76 54.60
CA GLU A 1127 -5.61 -33.05 54.40
C GLU A 1127 -4.14 -32.88 53.97
N ALA A 1128 -3.29 -32.58 54.95
CA ALA A 1128 -1.83 -32.74 54.87
C ALA A 1128 -1.38 -33.53 56.11
N GLY A 1129 -1.32 -34.87 55.99
CA GLY A 1129 -1.64 -35.74 57.14
C GLY A 1129 -0.76 -36.96 57.42
N LYS A 1130 0.35 -37.19 56.71
CA LYS A 1130 1.56 -37.95 57.13
C LYS A 1130 2.58 -38.08 56.00
N PRO A 1131 3.89 -38.25 56.32
CA PRO A 1131 4.91 -38.67 55.37
C PRO A 1131 4.84 -40.18 55.08
#